data_AF-A0A8C7IHF8-F1
#
_entry.id   AF-A0A8C7IHF8-F1
#
_cell.length_a   1.000
_cell.length_b   1.000
_cell.length_c   1.000
_cell.angle_alpha   90.00
_cell.angle_beta   90.00
_cell.angle_gamma   90.00
#
_symmetry.space_group_name_H-M   'P 1'
#
loop_
_entity.id
_entity.type
_entity.pdbx_description
1 polymer ?
#
loop_
_entity_poly.entity_id
_entity_poly.type
_entity_poly.pdbx_seq_one_letter_code
_entity_poly.pdbx_strand_id
1 'polypeptide(L)'
;MEEFQVIVHTLPAPTSGTYSILRLTLIGSEGGETPPISVNAGANQHHLLPGSACVVRVWSEVALGRVVLVRLRLEARTGFPDLDWHCRGVEVRRLCDRQEEGAGLQHQGAEHFPCSRWLRSVDGDVELRNGDMCLLNSETVQTLKDHRLKDLHTKQQHIRWRTFAEGVPHCVDMTSLKELGPNLSYTRQRSALCSQCFVCPPNSVCPPHSVCPPHSVCPPHSVCPPHSICPPHSVCPPHSVCPPHSVCPPHSVCPPHSVCPPHSICPPHSICPPHSVCPPHSICPPHSVCPPHSICPPHSVCPHLNIWSPPSHCICPLSPGINLQYLRGFAERAESWSSFTELETMFSHNGSQNTVAKYVQAHWAEDWFFGYQCLNGCNPLMVRQTRLLPPNLSINSDILCPFLPDGSSLEQELERGSIFLLDYEMLEGVPANVINGKQQFLAAPLVLLHLNQEGELKPIAIQLQQAPGPQNPVFLPSDPGPDWLLAKTWVRCSDFQCHQLSSHFLRTHLLGEVCCTATLRQLPEVHPLHQLLMPHIKTTLQINIQARASLLAANGVFDKAVACGLEALPVLLSRATERLRYRSLCVPDDLADRGIHTLKHCYYAHDALRVWTALHRFVSGWVDVYYLGDQDVEQDSELQSWITEIYTHGFLQLPHSGCPQSFQTKPELSQFVTMVIYCCSALHAAVNFSQVDFDLWMPNCPASMMHPPPQTKGMLTEDEILSILPDVNSTCNLLITLFLLSQPAADYVPLCQYREPVFSSGAPRRLMEKVQAELRAISDEITDRNKKVELPYDYMSPDHIENSVAI
;
A
#
# COMPACT_ATOMS: atom_id res chain seq x y z
N MET A 1 46.54 26.78 -10.49
CA MET A 1 45.75 25.82 -11.27
C MET A 1 45.56 24.59 -10.40
N GLU A 2 44.35 24.07 -10.28
CA GLU A 2 44.02 22.92 -9.43
C GLU A 2 43.62 21.74 -10.34
N GLU A 3 44.21 20.54 -10.14
CA GLU A 3 43.78 19.32 -10.85
C GLU A 3 42.86 18.47 -9.95
N PHE A 4 41.80 17.92 -10.54
CA PHE A 4 40.89 16.99 -9.89
C PHE A 4 40.71 15.72 -10.73
N GLN A 5 40.79 14.56 -10.09
CA GLN A 5 40.23 13.32 -10.63
C GLN A 5 38.76 13.22 -10.23
N VAL A 6 37.89 13.04 -11.20
CA VAL A 6 36.44 12.89 -11.00
C VAL A 6 36.02 11.51 -11.50
N ILE A 7 35.20 10.80 -10.72
CA ILE A 7 34.68 9.47 -11.05
C ILE A 7 33.16 9.53 -11.03
N VAL A 8 32.54 9.37 -12.21
CA VAL A 8 31.08 9.38 -12.38
C VAL A 8 30.57 7.94 -12.43
N HIS A 9 29.63 7.60 -11.56
CA HIS A 9 29.10 6.24 -11.43
C HIS A 9 27.67 6.11 -11.98
N THR A 10 27.45 5.14 -12.87
CA THR A 10 26.11 4.73 -13.33
C THR A 10 25.56 3.60 -12.45
N LEU A 11 24.25 3.56 -12.20
CA LEU A 11 23.62 2.47 -11.42
C LEU A 11 23.81 1.10 -12.13
N PRO A 12 24.14 0.01 -11.42
CA PRO A 12 24.24 -1.34 -12.00
C PRO A 12 22.87 -2.02 -12.13
N ALA A 13 21.96 -1.45 -12.92
CA ALA A 13 20.62 -1.97 -13.18
C ALA A 13 20.33 -2.04 -14.69
N PRO A 14 19.38 -2.87 -15.15
CA PRO A 14 18.88 -2.80 -16.53
C PRO A 14 18.43 -1.37 -16.89
N THR A 15 18.64 -0.99 -18.16
CA THR A 15 18.27 0.33 -18.74
C THR A 15 18.75 1.59 -18.00
N SER A 16 19.67 1.50 -17.03
CA SER A 16 20.19 2.66 -16.30
C SER A 16 21.19 3.53 -17.08
N GLY A 17 21.67 3.04 -18.23
CA GLY A 17 22.75 3.64 -18.99
C GLY A 17 22.29 4.35 -20.27
N THR A 18 23.11 5.28 -20.75
CA THR A 18 22.77 6.17 -21.88
C THR A 18 23.90 6.31 -22.92
N TYR A 19 23.51 6.74 -24.11
CA TYR A 19 24.39 7.16 -25.20
C TYR A 19 24.57 8.69 -25.29
N SER A 20 23.75 9.45 -24.54
CA SER A 20 23.80 10.91 -24.48
C SER A 20 25.09 11.40 -23.82
N ILE A 21 25.51 12.62 -24.18
CA ILE A 21 26.79 13.21 -23.75
C ILE A 21 26.58 13.85 -22.38
N LEU A 22 27.45 13.52 -21.42
CA LEU A 22 27.45 14.13 -20.10
C LEU A 22 28.47 15.28 -20.05
N ARG A 23 28.00 16.46 -19.65
CA ARG A 23 28.83 17.59 -19.21
C ARG A 23 28.94 17.60 -17.70
N LEU A 24 30.08 18.06 -17.20
CA LEU A 24 30.38 18.15 -15.78
C LEU A 24 31.14 19.45 -15.47
N THR A 25 30.69 20.16 -14.43
CA THR A 25 31.36 21.33 -13.85
C THR A 25 31.51 21.12 -12.34
N LEU A 26 32.69 21.40 -11.79
CA LEU A 26 32.95 21.43 -10.36
C LEU A 26 32.73 22.86 -9.84
N ILE A 27 32.10 23.01 -8.67
CA ILE A 27 31.83 24.31 -8.04
C ILE A 27 32.42 24.31 -6.63
N GLY A 28 33.19 25.35 -6.32
CA GLY A 28 33.94 25.53 -5.09
C GLY A 28 33.18 26.24 -3.97
N SER A 29 33.63 26.02 -2.73
CA SER A 29 33.17 26.73 -1.52
C SER A 29 33.45 28.22 -1.55
N GLU A 30 34.38 28.65 -2.41
CA GLU A 30 34.77 30.04 -2.66
C GLU A 30 33.99 30.66 -3.83
N GLY A 31 33.01 29.95 -4.40
CA GLY A 31 32.15 30.42 -5.49
C GLY A 31 32.73 30.31 -6.91
N GLY A 32 33.99 29.91 -7.06
CA GLY A 32 34.56 29.58 -8.36
C GLY A 32 33.93 28.31 -8.97
N GLU A 33 33.86 28.23 -10.30
CA GLU A 33 33.42 27.03 -11.02
C GLU A 33 34.33 26.70 -12.22
N THR A 34 34.40 25.43 -12.62
CA THR A 34 35.20 24.97 -13.76
C THR A 34 34.42 25.06 -15.08
N PRO A 35 35.09 25.31 -16.22
CA PRO A 35 34.48 25.17 -17.54
C PRO A 35 33.83 23.78 -17.73
N PRO A 36 32.67 23.66 -18.41
CA PRO A 36 31.98 22.38 -18.59
C PRO A 36 32.77 21.37 -19.44
N ILE A 37 33.43 20.42 -18.79
CA ILE A 37 34.12 19.30 -19.44
C ILE A 37 33.12 18.24 -19.91
N SER A 38 33.50 17.40 -20.87
CA SER A 38 32.70 16.21 -21.24
C SER A 38 33.33 14.94 -20.69
N VAL A 39 32.48 14.05 -20.17
CA VAL A 39 32.89 12.79 -19.53
C VAL A 39 33.05 11.64 -20.54
N ASN A 40 32.34 11.70 -21.68
CA ASN A 40 32.14 10.56 -22.59
C ASN A 40 32.11 10.91 -24.10
N ALA A 41 32.71 12.04 -24.52
CA ALA A 41 32.69 12.48 -25.93
C ALA A 41 33.90 12.00 -26.78
N GLY A 42 34.95 11.44 -26.18
CA GLY A 42 36.16 10.99 -26.88
C GLY A 42 36.00 9.66 -27.62
N ALA A 43 36.71 9.49 -28.73
CA ALA A 43 36.60 8.30 -29.61
C ALA A 43 36.92 6.94 -28.93
N ASN A 44 37.68 6.96 -27.83
CA ASN A 44 38.01 5.77 -27.03
C ASN A 44 37.40 5.83 -25.60
N GLN A 45 36.45 6.72 -25.32
CA GLN A 45 35.85 6.86 -23.99
C GLN A 45 34.64 5.95 -23.79
N HIS A 46 34.48 5.44 -22.58
CA HIS A 46 33.36 4.56 -22.24
C HIS A 46 32.02 5.31 -22.28
N HIS A 47 31.03 4.70 -22.94
CA HIS A 47 29.63 5.09 -22.78
C HIS A 47 29.20 4.94 -21.30
N LEU A 48 28.17 5.67 -20.90
CA LEU A 48 27.60 5.60 -19.55
C LEU A 48 26.72 4.34 -19.42
N LEU A 49 27.36 3.17 -19.50
CA LEU A 49 26.70 1.86 -19.45
C LEU A 49 26.28 1.51 -18.00
N PRO A 50 25.32 0.59 -17.81
CA PRO A 50 24.97 0.07 -16.49
C PRO A 50 26.19 -0.36 -15.67
N GLY A 51 26.30 0.17 -14.45
CA GLY A 51 27.42 -0.12 -13.55
C GLY A 51 28.78 0.48 -13.93
N SER A 52 28.86 1.31 -14.98
CA SER A 52 30.11 1.99 -15.38
C SER A 52 30.60 2.99 -14.32
N ALA A 53 31.92 3.10 -14.20
CA ALA A 53 32.61 4.15 -13.46
C ALA A 53 33.53 4.91 -14.42
N CYS A 54 33.09 6.07 -14.90
CA CYS A 54 33.81 6.88 -15.88
C CYS A 54 34.73 7.88 -15.17
N VAL A 55 36.04 7.74 -15.38
CA VAL A 55 37.08 8.59 -14.76
C VAL A 55 37.50 9.70 -15.72
N VAL A 56 37.53 10.93 -15.25
CA VAL A 56 37.96 12.11 -16.01
C VAL A 56 38.87 13.02 -15.16
N ARG A 57 39.76 13.79 -15.81
CA ARG A 57 40.58 14.83 -15.18
C ARG A 57 39.95 16.19 -15.46
N VAL A 58 39.79 17.02 -14.43
CA VAL A 58 39.30 18.40 -14.51
C VAL A 58 40.42 19.33 -14.06
N TRP A 59 40.61 20.42 -14.79
CA TRP A 59 41.56 21.49 -14.45
C TRP A 59 40.80 22.76 -14.12
N SER A 60 41.17 23.42 -13.03
CA SER A 60 40.63 24.73 -12.63
C SER A 60 41.72 25.80 -12.71
N GLU A 61 41.46 26.86 -13.48
CA GLU A 61 42.33 28.05 -13.52
C GLU A 61 42.09 28.95 -12.30
N VAL A 62 40.86 28.95 -11.76
CA VAL A 62 40.48 29.59 -10.49
C VAL A 62 40.68 28.66 -9.30
N ALA A 63 40.84 29.21 -8.09
CA ALA A 63 40.75 28.42 -6.86
C ALA A 63 39.29 28.01 -6.60
N LEU A 64 39.07 26.76 -6.23
CA LEU A 64 37.76 26.26 -5.79
C LEU A 64 37.67 26.12 -4.26
N GLY A 65 38.80 26.10 -3.56
CA GLY A 65 38.87 25.72 -2.14
C GLY A 65 38.47 24.25 -1.96
N ARG A 66 37.36 24.01 -1.26
CA ARG A 66 36.69 22.71 -1.19
C ARG A 66 35.64 22.64 -2.31
N VAL A 67 35.60 21.56 -3.10
CA VAL A 67 34.49 21.35 -4.04
C VAL A 67 33.23 21.02 -3.25
N VAL A 68 32.13 21.74 -3.49
CA VAL A 68 30.87 21.61 -2.73
C VAL A 68 29.64 21.30 -3.58
N LEU A 69 29.70 21.53 -4.90
CA LEU A 69 28.69 21.03 -5.84
C LEU A 69 29.36 20.45 -7.10
N VAL A 70 28.67 19.53 -7.75
CA VAL A 70 28.99 19.01 -9.09
C VAL A 70 27.77 19.23 -9.98
N ARG A 71 27.85 20.16 -10.93
CA ARG A 71 26.80 20.38 -11.94
C ARG A 71 26.95 19.35 -13.04
N LEU A 72 25.90 18.57 -13.28
CA LEU A 72 25.78 17.58 -14.34
C LEU A 72 24.74 18.05 -15.36
N ARG A 73 25.01 17.88 -16.65
CA ARG A 73 24.05 18.19 -17.73
C ARG A 73 24.12 17.11 -18.80
N LEU A 74 22.96 16.55 -19.16
CA LEU A 74 22.86 15.52 -20.17
C LEU A 74 22.44 16.13 -21.53
N GLU A 75 23.19 15.83 -22.58
CA GLU A 75 22.99 16.38 -23.93
C GLU A 75 22.69 15.24 -24.92
N ALA A 76 21.51 15.26 -25.53
CA ALA A 76 21.07 14.24 -26.49
C ALA A 76 22.06 14.11 -27.66
N ARG A 77 22.53 12.89 -27.94
CA ARG A 77 23.56 12.66 -28.97
C ARG A 77 22.94 12.36 -30.33
N THR A 78 23.16 13.25 -31.31
CA THR A 78 22.70 13.08 -32.70
C THR A 78 23.05 11.70 -33.26
N GLY A 79 22.03 10.98 -33.75
CA GLY A 79 22.17 9.63 -34.31
C GLY A 79 22.01 8.48 -33.29
N PHE A 80 21.82 8.77 -32.00
CA PHE A 80 21.53 7.78 -30.96
C PHE A 80 20.15 8.04 -30.33
N PRO A 81 19.51 7.02 -29.72
CA PRO A 81 18.34 7.25 -28.87
C PRO A 81 18.72 8.11 -27.67
N ASP A 82 17.90 9.12 -27.38
CA ASP A 82 18.03 9.89 -26.14
C ASP A 82 17.39 9.08 -25.00
N LEU A 83 18.22 8.65 -24.05
CA LEU A 83 17.83 7.75 -22.97
C LEU A 83 18.13 8.40 -21.62
N ASP A 84 17.15 8.39 -20.73
CA ASP A 84 17.27 8.69 -19.31
C ASP A 84 18.45 7.91 -18.69
N TRP A 85 19.26 8.58 -17.87
CA TRP A 85 20.48 8.01 -17.27
C TRP A 85 20.39 8.00 -15.75
N HIS A 86 20.54 6.84 -15.12
CA HIS A 86 20.55 6.74 -13.67
C HIS A 86 21.95 6.95 -13.12
N CYS A 87 22.25 8.19 -12.73
CA CYS A 87 23.43 8.51 -11.94
C CYS A 87 23.31 7.87 -10.56
N ARG A 88 24.36 7.16 -10.12
CA ARG A 88 24.49 6.67 -8.73
C ARG A 88 25.07 7.78 -7.84
N GLY A 89 26.08 8.48 -8.35
CA GLY A 89 26.76 9.59 -7.69
C GLY A 89 28.11 9.87 -8.32
N VAL A 90 28.81 10.87 -7.81
CA VAL A 90 30.13 11.30 -8.29
C VAL A 90 31.12 11.34 -7.13
N GLU A 91 32.35 10.90 -7.36
CA GLU A 91 33.49 11.15 -6.47
C GLU A 91 34.39 12.22 -7.06
N VAL A 92 34.90 13.14 -6.24
CA VAL A 92 35.87 14.17 -6.64
C VAL A 92 37.10 14.07 -5.73
N ARG A 93 38.28 13.96 -6.32
CA ARG A 93 39.56 13.81 -5.63
C ARG A 93 40.53 14.88 -6.11
N ARG A 94 40.90 15.80 -5.22
CA ARG A 94 41.91 16.83 -5.50
C ARG A 94 43.27 16.15 -5.69
N LEU A 95 43.90 16.35 -6.85
CA LEU A 95 45.25 15.86 -7.13
C LEU A 95 46.24 16.95 -6.71
N CYS A 96 47.02 16.66 -5.67
CA CYS A 96 48.13 17.51 -5.27
C CYS A 96 49.35 17.21 -6.13
N ASP A 97 50.04 18.24 -6.62
CA ASP A 97 51.36 18.09 -7.23
C ASP A 97 52.33 17.43 -6.25
N ARG A 98 53.05 16.39 -6.72
CA ARG A 98 53.99 15.63 -5.89
C ARG A 98 55.31 16.38 -5.71
N GLN A 99 55.33 17.39 -4.85
CA GLN A 99 56.57 17.96 -4.31
C GLN A 99 56.35 18.65 -2.95
N GLU A 100 56.35 17.85 -1.87
CA GLU A 100 57.04 18.14 -0.59
C GLU A 100 56.78 17.02 0.44
N GLU A 101 57.74 16.10 0.62
CA GLU A 101 57.77 15.17 1.76
C GLU A 101 58.27 15.94 3.00
N GLY A 102 57.42 16.74 3.64
CA GLY A 102 57.89 17.76 4.61
C GLY A 102 57.04 18.08 5.85
N ALA A 103 55.73 17.81 5.87
CA ALA A 103 54.89 18.08 7.07
C ALA A 103 53.64 17.20 7.12
N GLY A 104 53.17 16.89 8.34
CA GLY A 104 52.06 15.96 8.62
C GLY A 104 50.66 16.49 8.28
N LEU A 105 50.43 16.92 7.05
CA LEU A 105 49.11 17.27 6.54
C LEU A 105 48.32 16.00 6.22
N GLN A 106 47.10 15.91 6.76
CA GLN A 106 46.18 14.81 6.46
C GLN A 106 45.81 14.82 4.98
N HIS A 107 45.84 13.65 4.32
CA HIS A 107 45.27 13.52 2.97
C HIS A 107 43.81 13.95 2.99
N GLN A 108 43.47 15.00 2.23
CA GLN A 108 42.07 15.32 1.95
C GLN A 108 41.44 14.12 1.23
N GLY A 109 40.36 13.59 1.81
CA GLY A 109 39.66 12.44 1.28
C GLY A 109 38.94 12.74 -0.04
N ALA A 110 38.40 11.69 -0.68
CA ALA A 110 37.49 11.88 -1.79
C ALA A 110 36.20 12.56 -1.30
N GLU A 111 35.81 13.66 -1.95
CA GLU A 111 34.50 14.27 -1.77
C GLU A 111 33.45 13.42 -2.51
N HIS A 112 32.35 13.09 -1.84
CA HIS A 112 31.31 12.22 -2.38
C HIS A 112 30.02 13.01 -2.59
N PHE A 113 29.47 12.90 -3.80
CA PHE A 113 28.25 13.56 -4.26
C PHE A 113 27.21 12.48 -4.55
N PRO A 114 26.41 12.06 -3.56
CA PRO A 114 25.34 11.09 -3.78
C PRO A 114 24.30 11.67 -4.75
N CYS A 115 23.71 10.80 -5.57
CA CYS A 115 22.64 11.21 -6.50
C CYS A 115 21.49 10.21 -6.43
N SER A 116 21.74 8.97 -6.86
CA SER A 116 20.72 7.93 -7.00
C SER A 116 19.45 8.39 -7.72
N ARG A 117 19.59 9.07 -8.88
CA ARG A 117 18.48 9.54 -9.72
C ARG A 117 18.68 9.30 -11.20
N TRP A 118 17.55 9.24 -11.90
CA TRP A 118 17.45 9.44 -13.34
C TRP A 118 17.63 10.91 -13.68
N LEU A 119 18.51 11.18 -14.64
CA LEU A 119 18.71 12.48 -15.29
C LEU A 119 18.33 12.35 -16.76
N ARG A 120 17.64 13.36 -17.30
CA ARG A 120 17.15 13.43 -18.67
C ARG A 120 17.73 14.63 -19.39
N SER A 121 17.78 14.60 -20.72
CA SER A 121 18.20 15.75 -21.53
C SER A 121 17.35 17.01 -21.29
N VAL A 122 16.07 16.83 -20.97
CA VAL A 122 15.10 17.89 -20.67
C VAL A 122 15.25 18.49 -19.26
N ASP A 123 15.98 17.85 -18.36
CA ASP A 123 16.17 18.37 -16.99
C ASP A 123 17.22 19.50 -16.94
N GLY A 124 18.03 19.64 -17.98
CA GLY A 124 19.04 20.71 -18.10
C GLY A 124 20.23 20.48 -17.17
N ASP A 125 20.51 21.48 -16.32
CA ASP A 125 21.65 21.49 -15.40
C ASP A 125 21.20 21.01 -14.00
N VAL A 126 21.62 19.80 -13.63
CA VAL A 126 21.32 19.16 -12.34
C VAL A 126 22.53 19.31 -11.41
N GLU A 127 22.39 20.06 -10.33
CA GLU A 127 23.46 20.26 -9.35
C GLU A 127 23.40 19.18 -8.26
N LEU A 128 24.46 18.36 -8.18
CA LEU A 128 24.67 17.41 -7.08
C LEU A 128 25.45 18.09 -5.96
N ARG A 129 25.15 17.72 -4.72
CA ARG A 129 25.72 18.32 -3.52
C ARG A 129 26.48 17.29 -2.67
N ASN A 130 27.55 17.71 -1.99
CA ASN A 130 28.16 16.95 -0.90
C ASN A 130 27.72 17.47 0.48
N GLY A 131 28.05 16.69 1.51
CA GLY A 131 27.77 17.00 2.90
C GLY A 131 26.62 16.18 3.49
N ASP A 132 26.67 16.04 4.80
CA ASP A 132 25.65 15.37 5.61
C ASP A 132 24.37 16.23 5.74
N MET A 133 23.31 15.65 6.30
CA MET A 133 22.06 16.39 6.53
C MET A 133 22.27 17.52 7.54
N CYS A 134 21.62 18.66 7.30
CA CYS A 134 21.73 19.84 8.14
C CYS A 134 20.47 20.71 8.07
N LEU A 135 20.17 21.41 9.17
CA LEU A 135 19.22 22.52 9.20
C LEU A 135 19.83 23.73 8.49
N LEU A 136 19.01 24.64 7.96
CA LEU A 136 19.48 25.84 7.26
C LEU A 136 20.40 26.72 8.14
N ASN A 137 20.15 26.76 9.44
CA ASN A 137 20.94 27.53 10.42
C ASN A 137 22.31 26.89 10.71
N SER A 138 22.46 25.57 10.51
CA SER A 138 23.73 24.85 10.65
C SER A 138 24.63 24.98 9.42
N GLU A 139 24.08 25.44 8.29
CA GLU A 139 24.80 25.64 7.04
C GLU A 139 25.78 26.84 7.15
N THR A 140 27.04 26.65 6.77
CA THR A 140 28.08 27.70 6.86
C THR A 140 28.60 28.18 5.50
N VAL A 141 28.54 27.34 4.46
CA VAL A 141 29.03 27.68 3.12
C VAL A 141 27.94 28.40 2.33
N GLN A 142 28.18 29.64 1.90
CA GLN A 142 27.16 30.45 1.22
C GLN A 142 26.67 29.81 -0.08
N THR A 143 27.57 29.26 -0.90
CA THR A 143 27.23 28.52 -2.13
C THR A 143 26.24 27.38 -1.89
N LEU A 144 26.29 26.75 -0.71
CA LEU A 144 25.37 25.67 -0.34
C LEU A 144 24.00 26.19 0.14
N LYS A 145 23.94 27.40 0.73
CA LYS A 145 22.68 28.12 1.00
C LYS A 145 22.01 28.56 -0.28
N ASP A 146 22.77 29.18 -1.18
CA ASP A 146 22.25 29.70 -2.45
C ASP A 146 21.69 28.56 -3.32
N HIS A 147 22.40 27.42 -3.37
CA HIS A 147 21.89 26.18 -3.97
C HIS A 147 20.61 25.68 -3.31
N ARG A 148 20.56 25.60 -1.97
CA ARG A 148 19.39 25.11 -1.20
C ARG A 148 18.14 25.94 -1.47
N LEU A 149 18.27 27.27 -1.51
CA LEU A 149 17.19 28.20 -1.86
C LEU A 149 16.77 28.08 -3.33
N LYS A 150 17.72 27.96 -4.26
CA LYS A 150 17.48 27.76 -5.71
C LYS A 150 16.75 26.45 -6.01
N ASP A 151 17.16 25.35 -5.37
CA ASP A 151 16.55 24.03 -5.48
C ASP A 151 15.08 24.05 -5.01
N LEU A 152 14.81 24.59 -3.81
CA LEU A 152 13.46 24.78 -3.30
C LEU A 152 12.61 25.65 -4.23
N HIS A 153 13.13 26.79 -4.69
CA HIS A 153 12.39 27.66 -5.60
C HIS A 153 12.05 26.96 -6.93
N THR A 154 12.97 26.18 -7.47
CA THR A 154 12.75 25.38 -8.69
C THR A 154 11.70 24.30 -8.46
N LYS A 155 11.76 23.59 -7.33
CA LYS A 155 10.75 22.59 -6.95
C LYS A 155 9.36 23.21 -6.75
N GLN A 156 9.27 24.39 -6.12
CA GLN A 156 8.01 25.12 -5.92
C GLN A 156 7.35 25.60 -7.23
N GLN A 157 8.13 25.83 -8.30
CA GLN A 157 7.61 26.16 -9.62
C GLN A 157 7.02 24.94 -10.36
N HIS A 158 7.65 23.77 -10.24
CA HIS A 158 7.29 22.56 -10.98
C HIS A 158 6.27 21.68 -10.24
N ILE A 159 6.45 21.51 -8.93
CA ILE A 159 5.58 20.73 -8.04
C ILE A 159 4.60 21.71 -7.42
N ARG A 160 3.42 21.84 -8.02
CA ARG A 160 2.37 22.78 -7.61
C ARG A 160 1.20 22.05 -6.96
N TRP A 161 0.40 22.79 -6.21
CA TRP A 161 -0.87 22.33 -5.68
C TRP A 161 -2.00 22.58 -6.67
N ARG A 162 -2.96 21.66 -6.75
CA ARG A 162 -4.28 21.91 -7.34
C ARG A 162 -5.39 21.52 -6.37
N THR A 163 -6.53 22.20 -6.46
CA THR A 163 -7.75 21.75 -5.80
C THR A 163 -8.22 20.43 -6.42
N PHE A 164 -8.47 19.41 -5.59
CA PHE A 164 -9.05 18.15 -6.06
C PHE A 164 -10.56 18.30 -6.28
N ALA A 165 -11.26 18.81 -5.26
CA ALA A 165 -12.65 19.24 -5.29
C ALA A 165 -12.86 20.29 -4.17
N GLU A 166 -13.99 21.00 -4.19
CA GLU A 166 -14.31 22.00 -3.18
C GLU A 166 -14.47 21.38 -1.78
N GLY A 167 -13.78 21.93 -0.78
CA GLY A 167 -13.75 21.42 0.59
C GLY A 167 -12.94 20.13 0.80
N VAL A 168 -12.24 19.63 -0.22
CA VAL A 168 -11.38 18.43 -0.16
C VAL A 168 -9.89 18.84 -0.20
N PRO A 169 -8.97 18.14 0.48
CA PRO A 169 -7.54 18.47 0.46
C PRO A 169 -7.00 18.62 -0.96
N HIS A 170 -6.10 19.57 -1.13
CA HIS A 170 -5.43 19.79 -2.40
C HIS A 170 -4.48 18.61 -2.71
N CYS A 171 -4.33 18.33 -4.00
CA CYS A 171 -3.47 17.27 -4.50
C CYS A 171 -2.38 17.83 -5.43
N VAL A 172 -1.45 16.99 -5.89
CA VAL A 172 -0.38 17.45 -6.78
C VAL A 172 -0.94 17.84 -8.15
N ASP A 173 -0.43 18.93 -8.72
CA ASP A 173 -0.79 19.44 -10.04
C ASP A 173 -0.16 18.62 -11.18
N MET A 174 -0.47 17.32 -11.20
CA MET A 174 -0.04 16.36 -12.23
C MET A 174 -1.21 15.47 -12.63
N THR A 175 -1.37 15.27 -13.93
CA THR A 175 -2.46 14.49 -14.55
C THR A 175 -2.02 13.10 -15.00
N SER A 176 -0.71 12.87 -15.18
CA SER A 176 -0.17 11.59 -15.62
C SER A 176 1.16 11.23 -14.95
N LEU A 177 1.49 9.93 -14.95
CA LEU A 177 2.79 9.43 -14.49
C LEU A 177 3.98 9.94 -15.33
N LYS A 178 3.72 10.45 -16.55
CA LYS A 178 4.75 11.08 -17.39
C LYS A 178 5.19 12.43 -16.84
N GLU A 179 4.28 13.18 -16.21
CA GLU A 179 4.61 14.43 -15.51
C GLU A 179 5.35 14.17 -14.19
N LEU A 180 4.91 13.16 -13.43
CA LEU A 180 5.55 12.72 -12.18
C LEU A 180 7.02 12.31 -12.39
N GLY A 181 7.30 11.63 -13.51
CA GLY A 181 8.66 11.29 -13.93
C GLY A 181 9.31 10.14 -13.13
N PRO A 182 10.49 9.69 -13.57
CA PRO A 182 11.08 8.44 -13.10
C PRO A 182 11.67 8.51 -11.68
N ASN A 183 11.87 9.70 -11.12
CA ASN A 183 12.44 9.89 -9.77
C ASN A 183 11.40 9.83 -8.63
N LEU A 184 10.11 9.93 -8.95
CA LEU A 184 8.99 9.83 -8.01
C LEU A 184 8.05 8.65 -8.34
N SER A 185 8.45 7.80 -9.30
CA SER A 185 7.74 6.59 -9.71
C SER A 185 8.36 5.33 -9.11
N TYR A 186 7.64 4.20 -9.17
CA TYR A 186 8.12 2.89 -8.72
C TYR A 186 9.32 2.41 -9.53
N THR A 187 10.27 1.75 -8.85
CA THR A 187 11.45 1.14 -9.48
C THR A 187 11.13 -0.20 -10.15
N ARG A 188 10.00 -0.82 -9.79
CA ARG A 188 9.44 -2.03 -10.42
C ARG A 188 7.96 -1.85 -10.75
N GLN A 189 7.61 -1.97 -12.03
CA GLN A 189 6.22 -2.09 -12.46
C GLN A 189 5.79 -3.56 -12.49
N ARG A 190 4.62 -3.88 -11.94
CA ARG A 190 4.02 -5.23 -12.00
C ARG A 190 3.65 -5.54 -13.46
N SER A 191 4.35 -6.47 -14.09
CA SER A 191 4.19 -6.79 -15.51
C SER A 191 2.76 -7.23 -15.85
N ALA A 192 2.11 -6.49 -16.76
CA ALA A 192 0.89 -6.89 -17.48
C ALA A 192 -0.36 -7.28 -16.65
N LEU A 193 -0.52 -6.78 -15.41
CA LEU A 193 -1.81 -6.89 -14.70
C LEU A 193 -2.44 -5.54 -14.38
N CYS A 194 -1.73 -4.61 -13.73
CA CYS A 194 -2.34 -3.32 -13.34
C CYS A 194 -2.89 -2.54 -14.55
N SER A 195 -2.12 -2.42 -15.64
CA SER A 195 -2.52 -1.64 -16.82
C SER A 195 -3.61 -2.31 -17.67
N GLN A 196 -3.80 -3.63 -17.56
CA GLN A 196 -4.81 -4.38 -18.32
C GLN A 196 -6.13 -4.57 -17.56
N CYS A 197 -6.16 -4.36 -16.23
CA CYS A 197 -7.40 -4.51 -15.45
C CYS A 197 -8.35 -3.30 -15.55
N PHE A 198 -7.90 -2.15 -16.08
CA PHE A 198 -8.70 -0.92 -16.09
C PHE A 198 -9.08 -0.38 -17.49
N VAL A 199 -8.44 -0.82 -18.59
CA VAL A 199 -8.76 -0.31 -19.95
C VAL A 199 -8.69 -1.40 -21.02
N CYS A 200 -9.87 -1.91 -21.41
CA CYS A 200 -10.12 -2.48 -22.74
C CYS A 200 -11.44 -1.89 -23.28
N PRO A 201 -11.41 -0.98 -24.27
CA PRO A 201 -12.63 -0.52 -24.94
C PRO A 201 -13.24 -1.67 -25.78
N PRO A 202 -14.57 -1.74 -25.96
CA PRO A 202 -15.22 -2.91 -26.59
C PRO A 202 -14.88 -3.25 -28.05
N ASN A 203 -13.96 -2.51 -28.70
CA ASN A 203 -13.64 -2.64 -30.14
C ASN A 203 -12.15 -2.46 -30.48
N SER A 204 -11.21 -2.84 -29.60
CA SER A 204 -9.78 -2.86 -29.93
C SER A 204 -9.29 -4.24 -30.38
N VAL A 205 -9.38 -4.53 -31.68
CA VAL A 205 -8.72 -5.72 -32.28
C VAL A 205 -7.21 -5.53 -32.23
N CYS A 206 -6.50 -6.39 -31.50
CA CYS A 206 -5.04 -6.36 -31.47
C CYS A 206 -4.45 -6.70 -32.86
N PRO A 207 -3.50 -5.91 -33.39
CA PRO A 207 -2.79 -6.30 -34.61
C PRO A 207 -1.92 -7.54 -34.35
N PRO A 208 -1.81 -8.48 -35.31
CA PRO A 208 -0.99 -9.67 -35.14
C PRO A 208 0.49 -9.32 -34.99
N HIS A 209 1.21 -10.10 -34.17
CA HIS A 209 2.58 -9.83 -33.77
C HIS A 209 3.54 -9.59 -34.94
N SER A 210 4.30 -8.49 -34.88
CA SER A 210 5.40 -8.22 -35.80
C SER A 210 6.56 -9.18 -35.55
N VAL A 211 7.03 -9.81 -36.63
CA VAL A 211 8.11 -10.80 -36.59
C VAL A 211 9.45 -10.12 -36.29
N CYS A 212 10.21 -10.67 -35.32
CA CYS A 212 11.57 -10.21 -35.04
C CYS A 212 12.52 -10.60 -36.19
N PRO A 213 13.36 -9.68 -36.71
CA PRO A 213 14.32 -10.00 -37.76
C PRO A 213 15.47 -10.86 -37.20
N PRO A 214 15.85 -11.97 -37.85
CA PRO A 214 17.06 -12.71 -37.50
C PRO A 214 18.29 -12.01 -38.06
N HIS A 215 19.40 -11.95 -37.31
CA HIS A 215 20.78 -12.14 -37.80
C HIS A 215 21.82 -11.96 -36.67
N SER A 216 22.53 -13.04 -36.34
CA SER A 216 23.93 -13.00 -35.90
C SER A 216 24.60 -14.32 -36.30
N VAL A 217 25.89 -14.28 -36.66
CA VAL A 217 26.57 -15.37 -37.38
C VAL A 217 27.58 -16.08 -36.48
N CYS A 218 27.60 -17.42 -36.53
CA CYS A 218 28.67 -18.25 -35.98
C CYS A 218 29.37 -19.03 -37.12
N PRO A 219 30.72 -19.01 -37.21
CA PRO A 219 31.47 -19.75 -38.25
C PRO A 219 31.62 -21.25 -37.97
N PRO A 220 32.04 -22.08 -38.95
CA PRO A 220 31.57 -23.48 -39.03
C PRO A 220 32.63 -24.60 -38.97
N HIS A 221 32.25 -25.74 -38.37
CA HIS A 221 32.74 -27.11 -38.62
C HIS A 221 31.63 -28.09 -38.15
N SER A 222 31.35 -29.28 -38.73
CA SER A 222 31.86 -29.94 -39.95
C SER A 222 31.00 -31.14 -40.40
N VAL A 223 30.75 -31.26 -41.72
CA VAL A 223 30.49 -32.50 -42.51
C VAL A 223 29.16 -33.31 -42.34
N CYS A 224 28.19 -32.95 -43.19
CA CYS A 224 27.43 -33.76 -44.18
C CYS A 224 26.31 -34.81 -43.83
N PRO A 225 25.35 -35.06 -44.77
CA PRO A 225 24.13 -35.90 -44.60
C PRO A 225 24.13 -37.14 -45.55
N PRO A 226 22.98 -37.85 -45.82
CA PRO A 226 22.03 -37.41 -46.88
C PRO A 226 20.53 -37.84 -46.80
N HIS A 227 19.62 -36.92 -47.21
CA HIS A 227 18.33 -37.12 -47.93
C HIS A 227 17.19 -38.00 -47.31
N SER A 228 15.90 -37.88 -47.69
CA SER A 228 15.23 -37.29 -48.89
C SER A 228 13.97 -36.43 -48.58
N ILE A 229 13.27 -35.93 -49.62
CA ILE A 229 12.38 -34.73 -49.58
C ILE A 229 11.10 -34.87 -50.45
N CYS A 230 9.90 -34.68 -49.83
CA CYS A 230 8.63 -34.03 -50.30
C CYS A 230 7.96 -34.40 -51.67
N PRO A 231 6.85 -33.74 -52.12
CA PRO A 231 5.64 -33.15 -51.46
C PRO A 231 4.33 -33.89 -51.94
N PRO A 232 3.30 -33.38 -52.69
CA PRO A 232 2.48 -32.13 -52.63
C PRO A 232 0.91 -32.28 -52.78
N HIS A 233 0.12 -31.67 -51.87
CA HIS A 233 -1.30 -31.20 -52.04
C HIS A 233 -2.43 -32.26 -52.34
N SER A 234 -3.75 -32.01 -52.29
CA SER A 234 -4.60 -30.78 -52.27
C SER A 234 -6.04 -30.96 -51.68
N VAL A 235 -6.63 -29.87 -51.13
CA VAL A 235 -8.04 -29.37 -51.16
C VAL A 235 -9.28 -30.26 -50.77
N CYS A 236 -10.28 -29.66 -50.09
CA CYS A 236 -11.61 -30.21 -49.68
C CYS A 236 -12.77 -29.35 -50.28
N PRO A 237 -14.10 -29.57 -50.05
CA PRO A 237 -14.88 -30.62 -49.32
C PRO A 237 -15.84 -31.36 -50.32
N PRO A 238 -17.21 -31.45 -50.32
CA PRO A 238 -18.32 -31.29 -49.33
C PRO A 238 -19.49 -32.36 -49.40
N HIS A 239 -20.64 -32.04 -48.78
CA HIS A 239 -21.99 -32.70 -48.82
C HIS A 239 -22.23 -34.00 -48.00
N SER A 240 -23.49 -34.49 -47.99
CA SER A 240 -24.16 -35.02 -46.77
C SER A 240 -25.39 -35.95 -47.00
N VAL A 241 -25.67 -36.89 -46.06
CA VAL A 241 -26.95 -37.66 -45.83
C VAL A 241 -27.30 -38.79 -46.84
N CYS A 242 -27.82 -40.00 -46.53
CA CYS A 242 -27.94 -40.85 -45.29
C CYS A 242 -28.30 -42.35 -45.66
N PRO A 243 -28.16 -43.33 -44.73
CA PRO A 243 -28.55 -44.76 -44.89
C PRO A 243 -29.97 -45.09 -44.35
N PRO A 244 -30.59 -46.27 -44.66
CA PRO A 244 -30.77 -47.34 -43.64
C PRO A 244 -31.02 -48.83 -44.13
N HIS A 245 -31.06 -49.78 -43.19
CA HIS A 245 -31.74 -51.13 -43.18
C HIS A 245 -31.34 -52.25 -44.21
N SER A 246 -31.50 -53.58 -43.98
CA SER A 246 -31.60 -54.45 -42.77
C SER A 246 -31.70 -55.96 -43.13
N VAL A 247 -31.12 -56.91 -42.35
CA VAL A 247 -31.38 -58.39 -42.43
C VAL A 247 -31.31 -59.03 -41.02
N CYS A 248 -31.95 -60.20 -40.78
CA CYS A 248 -32.27 -60.80 -39.46
C CYS A 248 -31.94 -62.32 -39.29
N PRO A 249 -32.13 -62.95 -38.10
CA PRO A 249 -31.38 -64.14 -37.62
C PRO A 249 -32.19 -65.45 -37.45
N PRO A 250 -31.64 -66.46 -36.72
CA PRO A 250 -32.34 -67.07 -35.56
C PRO A 250 -31.43 -67.29 -34.31
N HIS A 251 -31.80 -66.90 -33.07
CA HIS A 251 -32.56 -67.64 -32.00
C HIS A 251 -31.79 -68.80 -31.30
N SER A 252 -31.91 -69.10 -29.98
CA SER A 252 -32.66 -68.60 -28.79
C SER A 252 -31.89 -68.97 -27.48
N VAL A 253 -32.19 -68.56 -26.22
CA VAL A 253 -33.36 -68.77 -25.31
C VAL A 253 -33.34 -67.71 -24.16
N CYS A 254 -34.49 -67.45 -23.48
CA CYS A 254 -34.70 -66.29 -22.56
C CYS A 254 -35.25 -66.67 -21.12
N PRO A 255 -35.87 -65.80 -20.26
CA PRO A 255 -35.65 -65.82 -18.78
C PRO A 255 -36.93 -65.93 -17.89
N PRO A 256 -36.87 -65.66 -16.56
CA PRO A 256 -37.89 -64.83 -15.87
C PRO A 256 -37.36 -63.87 -14.75
N HIS A 257 -38.26 -63.23 -13.96
CA HIS A 257 -38.04 -62.04 -13.10
C HIS A 257 -38.06 -62.25 -11.55
N SER A 258 -37.59 -61.23 -10.78
CA SER A 258 -38.20 -60.60 -9.54
C SER A 258 -37.43 -60.49 -8.18
N VAL A 259 -37.45 -59.26 -7.61
CA VAL A 259 -37.41 -58.68 -6.21
C VAL A 259 -37.17 -59.56 -4.94
N CYS A 260 -36.51 -59.13 -3.82
CA CYS A 260 -35.39 -58.19 -3.54
C CYS A 260 -34.66 -58.41 -2.14
N PRO A 261 -35.02 -57.83 -0.96
CA PRO A 261 -34.01 -57.48 0.10
C PRO A 261 -34.23 -58.07 1.53
N PRO A 262 -33.24 -57.97 2.47
CA PRO A 262 -33.28 -56.94 3.54
C PRO A 262 -31.89 -56.42 4.06
N HIS A 263 -31.87 -55.56 5.10
CA HIS A 263 -30.69 -54.89 5.72
C HIS A 263 -30.11 -55.59 6.98
N SER A 264 -28.84 -55.30 7.39
CA SER A 264 -28.47 -54.76 8.75
C SER A 264 -26.95 -54.71 9.15
N ILE A 265 -26.46 -53.50 9.48
CA ILE A 265 -25.66 -53.03 10.67
C ILE A 265 -24.52 -53.88 11.34
N CYS A 266 -23.26 -53.36 11.27
CA CYS A 266 -22.14 -53.19 12.29
C CYS A 266 -21.76 -54.32 13.32
N PRO A 267 -20.80 -54.20 14.31
CA PRO A 267 -19.83 -53.14 14.70
C PRO A 267 -18.29 -53.59 14.87
N PRO A 268 -17.49 -53.42 15.98
CA PRO A 268 -16.36 -52.45 16.02
C PRO A 268 -15.00 -52.82 16.75
N HIS A 269 -14.04 -51.86 16.79
CA HIS A 269 -12.87 -51.68 17.72
C HIS A 269 -11.68 -52.69 17.64
N SER A 270 -10.46 -52.50 18.21
CA SER A 270 -9.95 -51.70 19.37
C SER A 270 -8.45 -51.23 19.26
N ILE A 271 -7.72 -50.95 20.36
CA ILE A 271 -6.58 -49.98 20.48
C ILE A 271 -5.30 -50.54 21.20
N CYS A 272 -4.10 -50.19 20.67
CA CYS A 272 -2.69 -49.99 21.20
C CYS A 272 -2.14 -50.58 22.54
N PRO A 273 -0.81 -50.45 22.90
CA PRO A 273 0.44 -50.17 22.16
C PRO A 273 1.44 -51.38 22.15
N PRO A 274 2.60 -51.56 22.88
CA PRO A 274 3.41 -50.78 23.87
C PRO A 274 4.95 -50.59 23.54
N HIS A 275 5.85 -50.67 24.55
CA HIS A 275 7.30 -50.35 24.65
C HIS A 275 8.21 -51.63 24.89
N SER A 276 9.57 -51.70 24.94
CA SER A 276 10.75 -50.78 24.78
C SER A 276 12.15 -51.50 24.81
N VAL A 277 13.14 -50.96 24.07
CA VAL A 277 14.61 -50.79 24.40
C VAL A 277 15.62 -51.99 24.31
N CYS A 278 16.88 -51.65 23.96
CA CYS A 278 18.09 -52.48 23.67
C CYS A 278 18.99 -52.68 24.94
N PRO A 279 20.35 -52.87 24.94
CA PRO A 279 21.43 -53.04 23.92
C PRO A 279 22.22 -54.38 24.14
N PRO A 280 23.58 -54.54 24.09
CA PRO A 280 24.71 -53.89 23.37
C PRO A 280 25.71 -54.88 22.65
N HIS A 281 26.71 -54.36 21.92
CA HIS A 281 28.16 -54.77 21.93
C HIS A 281 29.01 -53.90 20.96
N SER A 282 30.36 -53.90 21.07
CA SER A 282 31.22 -52.85 20.47
C SER A 282 32.73 -53.18 20.31
N ILE A 283 33.41 -52.46 19.38
CA ILE A 283 34.88 -52.17 19.25
C ILE A 283 35.83 -53.30 18.77
N CYS A 284 36.90 -53.13 17.95
CA CYS A 284 37.28 -52.22 16.81
C CYS A 284 38.33 -52.94 15.85
N PRO A 285 39.51 -52.41 15.36
CA PRO A 285 39.90 -52.51 13.92
C PRO A 285 41.29 -53.17 13.63
N PRO A 286 41.75 -53.30 12.36
CA PRO A 286 42.53 -52.27 11.62
C PRO A 286 42.10 -52.13 10.13
N HIS A 287 42.53 -51.17 9.28
CA HIS A 287 43.82 -50.47 9.07
C HIS A 287 43.66 -48.95 8.81
N SER A 288 44.76 -48.19 8.81
CA SER A 288 44.72 -46.71 8.85
C SER A 288 46.01 -45.97 8.44
N VAL A 289 45.83 -44.69 8.05
CA VAL A 289 46.80 -43.55 7.99
C VAL A 289 47.57 -43.29 6.67
N CYS A 290 47.72 -41.97 6.40
CA CYS A 290 48.45 -41.26 5.33
C CYS A 290 49.97 -41.18 5.68
N PRO A 291 50.80 -40.10 5.48
CA PRO A 291 50.68 -38.76 4.85
C PRO A 291 51.27 -38.79 3.40
N PRO A 292 51.83 -37.72 2.76
CA PRO A 292 51.81 -36.25 2.96
C PRO A 292 51.16 -35.53 1.73
N HIS A 293 51.45 -34.31 1.22
CA HIS A 293 52.31 -33.11 1.47
C HIS A 293 51.58 -31.91 0.78
N SER A 294 51.80 -30.60 1.01
CA SER A 294 52.04 -29.75 2.21
C SER A 294 52.14 -28.26 1.78
N ILE A 295 52.40 -27.34 2.74
CA ILE A 295 52.76 -25.90 2.60
C ILE A 295 51.59 -24.89 2.47
N CYS A 296 51.69 -23.85 3.31
CA CYS A 296 51.02 -22.54 3.32
C CYS A 296 52.02 -21.53 3.95
N PRO A 297 51.73 -20.22 4.11
CA PRO A 297 50.99 -19.25 3.30
C PRO A 297 51.97 -18.16 2.77
N PRO A 298 51.57 -16.89 2.48
CA PRO A 298 51.39 -15.89 3.56
C PRO A 298 50.20 -14.91 3.36
N HIS A 299 50.04 -13.96 4.29
CA HIS A 299 49.18 -12.76 4.17
C HIS A 299 49.58 -11.92 2.93
N SER A 300 48.80 -11.02 2.33
CA SER A 300 47.68 -10.14 2.76
C SER A 300 46.90 -9.67 1.49
N VAL A 301 45.70 -9.09 1.47
CA VAL A 301 45.11 -7.93 2.18
C VAL A 301 43.55 -7.97 2.03
N CYS A 302 42.79 -7.51 3.03
CA CYS A 302 41.41 -6.97 2.87
C CYS A 302 41.49 -5.43 2.97
N PRO A 303 40.64 -4.61 2.31
CA PRO A 303 39.18 -4.77 2.12
C PRO A 303 38.75 -4.63 0.61
N HIS A 304 37.49 -4.56 0.17
CA HIS A 304 36.26 -3.95 0.72
C HIS A 304 34.94 -4.63 0.28
N LEU A 305 33.94 -4.55 1.17
CA LEU A 305 32.52 -4.27 0.91
C LEU A 305 31.85 -4.98 -0.30
N ASN A 306 31.55 -6.28 -0.16
CA ASN A 306 30.35 -6.81 -0.81
C ASN A 306 29.11 -6.37 -0.01
N ILE A 307 28.18 -5.72 -0.69
CA ILE A 307 26.96 -5.14 -0.10
C ILE A 307 26.02 -6.26 0.34
N TRP A 308 25.37 -6.08 1.50
CA TRP A 308 24.25 -6.91 1.93
C TRP A 308 23.06 -6.74 0.95
N SER A 309 22.86 -7.72 0.08
CA SER A 309 21.52 -8.01 -0.42
C SER A 309 20.81 -8.86 0.62
N PRO A 310 19.79 -8.36 1.35
CA PRO A 310 18.97 -9.23 2.19
C PRO A 310 18.28 -10.27 1.31
N PRO A 311 18.04 -11.50 1.82
CA PRO A 311 17.36 -12.52 1.05
C PRO A 311 15.93 -12.06 0.69
N SER A 312 15.49 -12.42 -0.51
CA SER A 312 14.10 -12.24 -0.95
C SER A 312 13.18 -13.14 -0.12
N HIS A 313 12.79 -12.70 1.07
CA HIS A 313 11.65 -13.28 1.76
C HIS A 313 10.42 -13.10 0.85
N CYS A 314 9.89 -14.21 0.34
CA CYS A 314 8.59 -14.22 -0.31
C CYS A 314 7.54 -13.95 0.76
N ILE A 315 7.22 -12.67 0.97
CA ILE A 315 6.11 -12.26 1.84
C ILE A 315 4.84 -12.84 1.26
N CYS A 316 4.24 -13.79 1.97
CA CYS A 316 2.91 -14.27 1.65
C CYS A 316 1.94 -13.08 1.76
N PRO A 317 1.06 -12.85 0.77
CA PRO A 317 -0.01 -11.88 0.95
C PRO A 317 -0.89 -12.32 2.11
N LEU A 318 -1.38 -11.35 2.90
CA LEU A 318 -2.35 -11.60 3.99
C LEU A 318 -3.56 -12.35 3.44
N SER A 319 -4.16 -11.81 2.38
CA SER A 319 -5.26 -12.43 1.64
C SER A 319 -4.75 -13.46 0.60
N PRO A 320 -5.18 -14.73 0.67
CA PRO A 320 -4.90 -15.73 -0.36
C PRO A 320 -5.45 -15.38 -1.74
N GLY A 321 -4.90 -16.01 -2.78
CA GLY A 321 -5.23 -15.74 -4.17
C GLY A 321 -6.65 -16.18 -4.56
N ILE A 322 -7.43 -15.28 -5.16
CA ILE A 322 -8.76 -15.59 -5.71
C ILE A 322 -8.71 -15.97 -7.21
N ASN A 323 -9.78 -16.58 -7.72
CA ASN A 323 -9.89 -16.97 -9.12
C ASN A 323 -10.35 -15.79 -10.00
N LEU A 324 -9.43 -14.86 -10.26
CA LEU A 324 -9.67 -13.70 -11.13
C LEU A 324 -10.22 -14.06 -12.52
N GLN A 325 -9.88 -15.23 -13.08
CA GLN A 325 -10.40 -15.65 -14.38
C GLN A 325 -11.87 -16.09 -14.31
N TYR A 326 -12.30 -16.67 -13.19
CA TYR A 326 -13.70 -16.96 -12.93
C TYR A 326 -14.50 -15.67 -12.78
N LEU A 327 -14.07 -14.73 -11.92
CA LEU A 327 -14.78 -13.45 -11.72
C LEU A 327 -14.87 -12.62 -13.02
N ARG A 328 -13.83 -12.61 -13.85
CA ARG A 328 -13.86 -11.94 -15.16
C ARG A 328 -14.90 -12.53 -16.13
N GLY A 329 -15.28 -13.80 -15.96
CA GLY A 329 -16.39 -14.41 -16.73
C GLY A 329 -17.76 -13.78 -16.44
N PHE A 330 -17.88 -13.04 -15.32
CA PHE A 330 -19.10 -12.39 -14.86
C PHE A 330 -19.07 -10.86 -14.97
N ALA A 331 -17.95 -10.27 -15.40
CA ALA A 331 -17.70 -8.82 -15.42
C ALA A 331 -18.68 -7.98 -16.28
N GLU A 332 -19.45 -8.61 -17.16
CA GLU A 332 -20.43 -7.96 -18.07
C GLU A 332 -21.90 -8.34 -17.76
N ARG A 333 -22.16 -9.23 -16.78
CA ARG A 333 -23.53 -9.66 -16.42
C ARG A 333 -24.24 -8.61 -15.54
N ALA A 334 -24.94 -7.68 -16.19
CA ALA A 334 -25.78 -6.64 -15.56
C ALA A 334 -27.11 -7.16 -14.97
N GLU A 335 -27.11 -8.39 -14.46
CA GLU A 335 -28.26 -9.09 -13.87
C GLU A 335 -28.04 -9.31 -12.38
N SER A 336 -29.13 -9.40 -11.63
CA SER A 336 -29.12 -9.76 -10.21
C SER A 336 -28.72 -11.23 -10.01
N TRP A 337 -28.27 -11.56 -8.80
CA TRP A 337 -28.00 -12.94 -8.39
C TRP A 337 -29.30 -13.77 -8.37
N SER A 338 -29.25 -15.00 -8.89
CA SER A 338 -30.43 -15.85 -9.06
C SER A 338 -30.84 -16.62 -7.80
N SER A 339 -29.90 -16.80 -6.86
CA SER A 339 -30.10 -17.48 -5.57
C SER A 339 -28.90 -17.20 -4.65
N PHE A 340 -29.06 -17.39 -3.33
CA PHE A 340 -27.91 -17.44 -2.42
C PHE A 340 -26.95 -18.58 -2.78
N THR A 341 -27.44 -19.69 -3.32
CA THR A 341 -26.59 -20.79 -3.83
C THR A 341 -25.65 -20.37 -4.97
N GLU A 342 -26.03 -19.37 -5.77
CA GLU A 342 -25.14 -18.79 -6.79
C GLU A 342 -24.02 -17.93 -6.16
N LEU A 343 -24.34 -17.17 -5.10
CA LEU A 343 -23.35 -16.44 -4.29
C LEU A 343 -22.39 -17.41 -3.57
N GLU A 344 -22.90 -18.47 -2.96
CA GLU A 344 -22.11 -19.54 -2.35
C GLU A 344 -21.19 -20.22 -3.37
N THR A 345 -21.68 -20.45 -4.59
CA THR A 345 -20.88 -21.02 -5.69
C THR A 345 -19.79 -20.06 -6.15
N MET A 346 -20.07 -18.76 -6.29
CA MET A 346 -19.03 -17.76 -6.56
C MET A 346 -17.99 -17.75 -5.44
N PHE A 347 -18.44 -17.76 -4.18
CA PHE A 347 -17.57 -17.75 -3.01
C PHE A 347 -16.70 -19.00 -2.94
N SER A 348 -17.22 -20.21 -3.19
CA SER A 348 -16.43 -21.44 -3.13
C SER A 348 -15.25 -21.47 -4.11
N HIS A 349 -15.39 -20.79 -5.26
CA HIS A 349 -14.33 -20.65 -6.27
C HIS A 349 -13.25 -19.61 -5.92
N ASN A 350 -13.47 -18.76 -4.91
CA ASN A 350 -12.61 -17.61 -4.61
C ASN A 350 -12.14 -17.56 -3.14
N GLY A 351 -13.04 -17.77 -2.18
CA GLY A 351 -12.78 -17.71 -0.74
C GLY A 351 -12.38 -19.03 -0.10
N SER A 352 -12.39 -20.16 -0.82
CA SER A 352 -12.15 -21.49 -0.22
C SER A 352 -10.77 -21.67 0.43
N GLN A 353 -9.76 -20.89 0.00
CA GLN A 353 -8.43 -20.81 0.64
C GLN A 353 -8.31 -19.71 1.71
N ASN A 354 -9.24 -18.74 1.74
CA ASN A 354 -9.22 -17.61 2.66
C ASN A 354 -9.97 -17.96 3.95
N THR A 355 -9.23 -18.12 5.05
CA THR A 355 -9.80 -18.49 6.35
C THR A 355 -10.66 -17.38 6.96
N VAL A 356 -10.27 -16.12 6.81
CA VAL A 356 -11.05 -14.97 7.31
C VAL A 356 -12.35 -14.84 6.54
N ALA A 357 -12.30 -14.87 5.20
CA ALA A 357 -13.51 -14.77 4.38
C ALA A 357 -14.50 -15.91 4.62
N LYS A 358 -14.01 -17.14 4.91
CA LYS A 358 -14.88 -18.26 5.31
C LYS A 358 -15.51 -18.07 6.68
N TYR A 359 -14.79 -17.48 7.62
CA TYR A 359 -15.32 -17.13 8.93
C TYR A 359 -16.40 -16.04 8.81
N VAL A 360 -16.15 -15.04 7.97
CA VAL A 360 -17.13 -14.00 7.60
C VAL A 360 -18.37 -14.63 6.96
N GLN A 361 -18.22 -15.53 5.99
CA GLN A 361 -19.36 -16.25 5.39
C GLN A 361 -20.18 -17.02 6.43
N ALA A 362 -19.54 -17.64 7.43
CA ALA A 362 -20.24 -18.37 8.49
C ALA A 362 -20.98 -17.44 9.46
N HIS A 363 -20.39 -16.29 9.83
CA HIS A 363 -20.84 -15.48 10.98
C HIS A 363 -21.42 -14.11 10.64
N TRP A 364 -21.47 -13.67 9.37
CA TRP A 364 -21.94 -12.32 8.97
C TRP A 364 -23.34 -11.95 9.50
N ALA A 365 -24.23 -12.94 9.67
CA ALA A 365 -25.58 -12.74 10.16
C ALA A 365 -25.68 -12.58 11.69
N GLU A 366 -24.60 -12.80 12.45
CA GLU A 366 -24.60 -12.82 13.92
C GLU A 366 -24.28 -11.45 14.54
N ASP A 367 -24.98 -11.09 15.60
CA ASP A 367 -24.91 -9.76 16.22
C ASP A 367 -23.56 -9.47 16.90
N TRP A 368 -22.95 -10.47 17.53
CA TRP A 368 -21.60 -10.32 18.11
C TRP A 368 -20.54 -10.12 17.00
N PHE A 369 -20.71 -10.75 15.84
CA PHE A 369 -19.75 -10.63 14.74
C PHE A 369 -19.88 -9.30 14.00
N PHE A 370 -21.10 -8.77 13.88
CA PHE A 370 -21.33 -7.39 13.44
C PHE A 370 -20.55 -6.40 14.33
N GLY A 371 -20.70 -6.47 15.66
CA GLY A 371 -19.98 -5.58 16.58
C GLY A 371 -18.47 -5.86 16.67
N TYR A 372 -18.03 -7.11 16.45
CA TYR A 372 -16.62 -7.45 16.29
C TYR A 372 -16.00 -6.74 15.09
N GLN A 373 -16.70 -6.68 13.95
CA GLN A 373 -16.21 -5.96 12.77
C GLN A 373 -16.05 -4.46 13.01
N CYS A 374 -16.86 -3.84 13.88
CA CYS A 374 -16.69 -2.45 14.29
C CYS A 374 -15.38 -2.18 15.07
N LEU A 375 -14.74 -3.22 15.61
CA LEU A 375 -13.50 -3.15 16.39
C LEU A 375 -12.28 -3.75 15.67
N ASN A 376 -12.49 -4.72 14.78
CA ASN A 376 -11.44 -5.57 14.19
C ASN A 376 -11.66 -5.94 12.70
N GLY A 377 -12.67 -5.37 12.03
CA GLY A 377 -12.88 -5.51 10.59
C GLY A 377 -12.12 -4.44 9.78
N CYS A 378 -12.51 -4.21 8.53
CA CYS A 378 -11.87 -3.23 7.63
C CYS A 378 -11.93 -1.77 8.11
N ASN A 379 -12.90 -1.41 8.97
CA ASN A 379 -13.13 -0.03 9.38
C ASN A 379 -13.25 0.16 10.91
N PRO A 380 -12.18 -0.10 11.68
CA PRO A 380 -12.20 0.00 13.16
C PRO A 380 -12.20 1.46 13.67
N LEU A 381 -12.53 2.43 12.81
CA LEU A 381 -12.37 3.87 13.04
C LEU A 381 -13.69 4.61 13.37
N MET A 382 -14.85 4.00 13.09
CA MET A 382 -16.15 4.68 13.20
C MET A 382 -16.72 4.67 14.63
N VAL A 383 -16.64 3.52 15.30
CA VAL A 383 -17.30 3.30 16.60
C VAL A 383 -16.68 4.13 17.71
N ARG A 384 -17.53 4.67 18.59
CA ARG A 384 -17.17 5.45 19.78
C ARG A 384 -18.09 5.13 20.96
N GLN A 385 -17.58 5.19 22.19
CA GLN A 385 -18.41 5.21 23.39
C GLN A 385 -19.32 6.45 23.35
N THR A 386 -20.56 6.33 23.83
CA THR A 386 -21.41 7.50 24.07
C THR A 386 -21.98 7.51 25.48
N ARG A 387 -22.25 8.72 25.97
CA ARG A 387 -22.86 9.03 27.27
C ARG A 387 -24.23 9.70 27.13
N LEU A 388 -24.66 9.95 25.89
CA LEU A 388 -25.91 10.58 25.51
C LEU A 388 -26.48 9.86 24.27
N LEU A 389 -27.80 9.79 24.15
CA LEU A 389 -28.44 9.33 22.92
C LEU A 389 -28.45 10.48 21.88
N PRO A 390 -28.29 10.18 20.58
CA PRO A 390 -28.56 11.16 19.53
C PRO A 390 -30.02 11.64 19.62
N PRO A 391 -30.30 12.96 19.59
CA PRO A 391 -31.66 13.49 19.77
C PRO A 391 -32.61 13.17 18.60
N ASN A 392 -32.07 12.65 17.50
CA ASN A 392 -32.76 12.20 16.30
C ASN A 392 -32.92 10.66 16.21
N LEU A 393 -32.42 9.90 17.19
CA LEU A 393 -32.70 8.47 17.33
C LEU A 393 -34.05 8.27 18.05
N SER A 394 -35.09 7.87 17.32
CA SER A 394 -36.45 7.74 17.84
C SER A 394 -36.67 6.44 18.62
N ILE A 395 -35.98 6.30 19.75
CA ILE A 395 -36.09 5.16 20.66
C ILE A 395 -36.67 5.56 22.02
N ASN A 396 -37.54 4.72 22.58
CA ASN A 396 -37.90 4.76 24.00
C ASN A 396 -36.98 3.80 24.75
N SER A 397 -36.34 4.25 25.85
CA SER A 397 -35.45 3.42 26.68
C SER A 397 -36.04 2.06 27.05
N ASP A 398 -37.35 2.00 27.34
CA ASP A 398 -38.03 0.76 27.74
C ASP A 398 -37.89 -0.39 26.73
N ILE A 399 -37.81 -0.09 25.42
CA ILE A 399 -37.76 -1.11 24.37
C ILE A 399 -36.37 -1.73 24.22
N LEU A 400 -35.35 -1.13 24.85
CA LEU A 400 -33.99 -1.66 24.89
C LEU A 400 -33.72 -2.57 26.10
N CYS A 401 -34.54 -2.52 27.14
CA CYS A 401 -34.38 -3.34 28.35
C CYS A 401 -34.15 -4.85 28.08
N PRO A 402 -34.77 -5.51 27.08
CA PRO A 402 -34.48 -6.91 26.74
C PRO A 402 -33.07 -7.19 26.20
N PHE A 403 -32.30 -6.16 25.83
CA PHE A 403 -30.94 -6.25 25.28
C PHE A 403 -29.87 -5.66 26.22
N LEU A 404 -30.25 -5.32 27.44
CA LEU A 404 -29.37 -4.79 28.50
C LEU A 404 -29.24 -5.82 29.65
N PRO A 405 -28.27 -5.69 30.56
CA PRO A 405 -28.12 -6.62 31.68
C PRO A 405 -29.35 -6.61 32.61
N ASP A 406 -29.72 -7.77 33.14
CA ASP A 406 -30.88 -7.95 34.04
C ASP A 406 -30.92 -6.89 35.17
N GLY A 407 -32.01 -6.13 35.21
CA GLY A 407 -32.24 -5.08 36.21
C GLY A 407 -31.47 -3.77 36.01
N SER A 408 -30.72 -3.62 34.91
CA SER A 408 -30.14 -2.34 34.48
C SER A 408 -31.13 -1.51 33.66
N SER A 409 -30.78 -0.25 33.38
CA SER A 409 -31.51 0.62 32.43
C SER A 409 -30.54 1.26 31.45
N LEU A 410 -31.06 1.82 30.35
CA LEU A 410 -30.25 2.46 29.32
C LEU A 410 -29.42 3.62 29.87
N GLU A 411 -30.00 4.38 30.81
CA GLU A 411 -29.37 5.49 31.51
C GLU A 411 -28.20 5.00 32.37
N GLN A 412 -28.37 3.87 33.07
CA GLN A 412 -27.30 3.25 33.85
C GLN A 412 -26.15 2.71 32.97
N GLU A 413 -26.47 2.15 31.80
CA GLU A 413 -25.45 1.66 30.86
C GLU A 413 -24.72 2.82 30.14
N LEU A 414 -25.39 3.96 29.90
CA LEU A 414 -24.76 5.22 29.48
C LEU A 414 -23.85 5.79 30.59
N GLU A 415 -24.28 5.80 31.85
CA GLU A 415 -23.46 6.21 33.00
C GLU A 415 -22.27 5.27 33.25
N ARG A 416 -22.39 3.98 32.96
CA ARG A 416 -21.27 3.02 32.96
C ARG A 416 -20.32 3.24 31.78
N GLY A 417 -20.87 3.45 30.58
CA GLY A 417 -20.11 3.57 29.33
C GLY A 417 -20.03 2.26 28.55
N SER A 418 -20.96 1.34 28.80
CA SER A 418 -21.18 0.12 28.01
C SER A 418 -21.94 0.40 26.71
N ILE A 419 -22.47 1.61 26.51
CA ILE A 419 -23.16 2.01 25.28
C ILE A 419 -22.20 2.69 24.29
N PHE A 420 -22.26 2.26 23.04
CA PHE A 420 -21.47 2.75 21.92
C PHE A 420 -22.38 3.17 20.76
N LEU A 421 -21.86 4.05 19.90
CA LEU A 421 -22.55 4.63 18.76
C LEU A 421 -21.73 4.42 17.48
N LEU A 422 -22.41 4.01 16.40
CA LEU A 422 -22.02 4.33 15.03
C LEU A 422 -22.98 5.40 14.51
N ASP A 423 -22.42 6.38 13.80
CA ASP A 423 -23.18 7.46 13.18
C ASP A 423 -22.64 7.73 11.78
N TYR A 424 -23.49 7.58 10.79
CA TYR A 424 -23.20 7.77 9.38
C TYR A 424 -23.89 9.02 8.79
N GLU A 425 -24.17 10.03 9.62
CA GLU A 425 -24.66 11.38 9.27
C GLU A 425 -23.99 11.96 8.00
N MET A 426 -22.70 11.71 7.79
CA MET A 426 -21.99 12.18 6.59
C MET A 426 -22.58 11.69 5.25
N LEU A 427 -23.42 10.64 5.25
CA LEU A 427 -24.16 10.13 4.08
C LEU A 427 -25.55 10.79 3.90
N GLU A 428 -26.03 11.63 4.81
CA GLU A 428 -27.41 12.16 4.75
C GLU A 428 -27.63 13.08 3.53
N GLY A 429 -28.69 12.82 2.77
CA GLY A 429 -29.06 13.62 1.59
C GLY A 429 -28.06 13.55 0.43
N VAL A 430 -27.14 12.58 0.45
CA VAL A 430 -26.12 12.38 -0.59
C VAL A 430 -26.74 11.66 -1.79
N PRO A 431 -26.50 12.11 -3.05
CA PRO A 431 -27.03 11.45 -4.23
C PRO A 431 -26.44 10.04 -4.37
N ALA A 432 -27.28 9.09 -4.81
CA ALA A 432 -26.87 7.72 -5.08
C ALA A 432 -26.75 7.46 -6.59
N ASN A 433 -25.77 6.65 -6.95
CA ASN A 433 -25.33 6.36 -8.31
C ASN A 433 -26.40 5.64 -9.16
N VAL A 434 -26.22 5.61 -10.48
CA VAL A 434 -27.02 4.82 -11.43
C VAL A 434 -26.13 3.77 -12.10
N ILE A 435 -26.20 2.54 -11.60
CA ILE A 435 -25.35 1.42 -12.05
C ILE A 435 -26.18 0.52 -12.96
N ASN A 436 -25.64 0.10 -14.11
CA ASN A 436 -26.36 -0.69 -15.12
C ASN A 436 -27.70 -0.06 -15.60
N GLY A 437 -27.87 1.26 -15.46
CA GLY A 437 -29.14 1.95 -15.71
C GLY A 437 -30.18 1.83 -14.58
N LYS A 438 -29.83 1.20 -13.45
CA LYS A 438 -30.67 1.01 -12.27
C LYS A 438 -30.25 2.01 -11.18
N GLN A 439 -31.22 2.74 -10.63
CA GLN A 439 -30.99 3.63 -9.49
C GLN A 439 -30.47 2.83 -8.29
N GLN A 440 -29.32 3.22 -7.75
CA GLN A 440 -28.82 2.71 -6.48
C GLN A 440 -29.32 3.58 -5.32
N PHE A 441 -29.16 3.10 -4.09
CA PHE A 441 -29.63 3.79 -2.90
C PHE A 441 -28.56 3.82 -1.80
N LEU A 442 -28.63 4.86 -0.96
CA LEU A 442 -27.78 5.08 0.20
C LEU A 442 -28.63 5.19 1.47
N ALA A 443 -28.04 4.82 2.59
CA ALA A 443 -28.57 5.03 3.94
C ALA A 443 -27.59 5.89 4.75
N ALA A 444 -28.07 6.52 5.82
CA ALA A 444 -27.25 7.29 6.76
C ALA A 444 -27.54 6.86 8.21
N PRO A 445 -27.21 5.61 8.61
CA PRO A 445 -27.76 5.04 9.83
C PRO A 445 -27.20 5.63 11.12
N LEU A 446 -27.99 5.50 12.17
CA LEU A 446 -27.59 5.55 13.58
C LEU A 446 -27.67 4.12 14.13
N VAL A 447 -26.59 3.65 14.78
CA VAL A 447 -26.59 2.33 15.44
C VAL A 447 -26.16 2.48 16.89
N LEU A 448 -27.00 2.01 17.79
CA LEU A 448 -26.68 1.88 19.21
C LEU A 448 -26.19 0.46 19.48
N LEU A 449 -25.06 0.33 20.16
CA LEU A 449 -24.46 -0.96 20.54
C LEU A 449 -24.24 -1.03 22.05
N HIS A 450 -24.36 -2.24 22.63
CA HIS A 450 -24.05 -2.54 24.02
C HIS A 450 -22.82 -3.45 24.12
N LEU A 451 -21.96 -3.19 25.10
CA LEU A 451 -20.84 -4.02 25.50
C LEU A 451 -21.27 -4.93 26.66
N ASN A 452 -21.44 -6.22 26.39
CA ASN A 452 -21.92 -7.19 27.38
C ASN A 452 -20.86 -7.60 28.41
N GLN A 453 -21.25 -8.45 29.37
CA GLN A 453 -20.36 -8.90 30.46
C GLN A 453 -19.22 -9.79 29.94
N GLU A 454 -19.45 -10.46 28.82
CA GLU A 454 -18.48 -11.28 28.08
C GLU A 454 -17.42 -10.42 27.37
N GLY A 455 -17.66 -9.11 27.18
CA GLY A 455 -16.76 -8.18 26.50
C GLY A 455 -16.97 -8.10 24.98
N GLU A 456 -18.08 -8.66 24.48
CA GLU A 456 -18.55 -8.57 23.11
C GLU A 456 -19.35 -7.27 22.91
N LEU A 457 -19.16 -6.61 21.78
CA LEU A 457 -19.99 -5.49 21.35
C LEU A 457 -21.14 -6.02 20.48
N LYS A 458 -22.39 -5.64 20.76
CA LYS A 458 -23.58 -6.12 20.04
C LYS A 458 -24.51 -4.96 19.66
N PRO A 459 -25.02 -4.88 18.41
CA PRO A 459 -26.03 -3.91 18.03
C PRO A 459 -27.35 -4.18 18.77
N ILE A 460 -27.95 -3.13 19.34
CA ILE A 460 -29.23 -3.20 20.07
C ILE A 460 -30.34 -2.35 19.44
N ALA A 461 -29.98 -1.37 18.59
CA ALA A 461 -30.92 -0.61 17.76
C ALA A 461 -30.25 -0.07 16.49
N ILE A 462 -30.98 -0.07 15.37
CA ILE A 462 -30.57 0.52 14.08
C ILE A 462 -31.69 1.41 13.55
N GLN A 463 -31.42 2.69 13.31
CA GLN A 463 -32.29 3.59 12.54
C GLN A 463 -31.59 3.91 11.22
N LEU A 464 -32.22 3.67 10.06
CA LEU A 464 -31.51 3.67 8.77
C LEU A 464 -31.30 5.05 8.14
N GLN A 465 -32.02 6.07 8.61
CA GLN A 465 -31.85 7.46 8.21
C GLN A 465 -31.73 8.36 9.44
N GLN A 466 -31.10 9.53 9.30
CA GLN A 466 -30.93 10.51 10.38
C GLN A 466 -32.25 11.16 10.80
N ALA A 467 -33.15 11.45 9.85
CA ALA A 467 -34.43 12.09 10.13
C ALA A 467 -35.46 11.08 10.69
N PRO A 468 -35.97 11.24 11.92
CA PRO A 468 -36.93 10.31 12.51
C PRO A 468 -38.33 10.42 11.89
N GLY A 469 -39.04 9.30 11.76
CA GLY A 469 -40.43 9.30 11.31
C GLY A 469 -41.04 7.90 11.13
N PRO A 470 -42.36 7.81 10.84
CA PRO A 470 -43.07 6.53 10.69
C PRO A 470 -42.64 5.71 9.45
N GLN A 471 -41.83 6.31 8.55
CA GLN A 471 -41.20 5.65 7.38
C GLN A 471 -39.70 5.38 7.59
N ASN A 472 -39.18 5.60 8.80
CA ASN A 472 -37.81 5.31 9.21
C ASN A 472 -37.85 4.66 10.61
N PRO A 473 -38.39 3.42 10.72
CA PRO A 473 -38.52 2.74 11.99
C PRO A 473 -37.15 2.38 12.58
N VAL A 474 -37.06 2.36 13.91
CA VAL A 474 -35.89 1.82 14.60
C VAL A 474 -36.01 0.30 14.67
N PHE A 475 -35.13 -0.40 13.98
CA PHE A 475 -35.00 -1.85 13.98
C PHE A 475 -34.28 -2.33 15.24
N LEU A 476 -34.64 -3.52 15.72
CA LEU A 476 -34.18 -4.15 16.98
C LEU A 476 -33.86 -5.64 16.74
N PRO A 477 -33.00 -6.27 17.55
CA PRO A 477 -32.75 -7.72 17.50
C PRO A 477 -33.98 -8.62 17.71
N SER A 478 -35.10 -8.08 18.21
CA SER A 478 -36.37 -8.78 18.38
C SER A 478 -37.32 -8.70 17.18
N ASP A 479 -36.95 -7.98 16.12
CA ASP A 479 -37.73 -7.91 14.89
C ASP A 479 -37.61 -9.22 14.08
N PRO A 480 -38.48 -9.48 13.09
CA PRO A 480 -38.32 -10.60 12.17
C PRO A 480 -36.92 -10.68 11.57
N GLY A 481 -36.35 -11.88 11.49
CA GLY A 481 -34.98 -12.12 11.05
C GLY A 481 -34.57 -11.39 9.75
N PRO A 482 -35.38 -11.42 8.68
CA PRO A 482 -35.10 -10.67 7.45
C PRO A 482 -35.02 -9.15 7.65
N ASP A 483 -35.88 -8.55 8.48
CA ASP A 483 -35.86 -7.10 8.77
C ASP A 483 -34.56 -6.72 9.48
N TRP A 484 -34.18 -7.46 10.54
CA TRP A 484 -32.97 -7.18 11.33
C TRP A 484 -31.69 -7.45 10.55
N LEU A 485 -31.66 -8.53 9.76
CA LEU A 485 -30.54 -8.85 8.89
C LEU A 485 -30.33 -7.75 7.84
N LEU A 486 -31.40 -7.33 7.13
CA LEU A 486 -31.30 -6.27 6.14
C LEU A 486 -30.91 -4.92 6.78
N ALA A 487 -31.41 -4.60 7.98
CA ALA A 487 -31.01 -3.39 8.70
C ALA A 487 -29.50 -3.37 8.99
N LYS A 488 -28.90 -4.51 9.41
CA LYS A 488 -27.44 -4.65 9.54
C LYS A 488 -26.73 -4.53 8.20
N THR A 489 -27.23 -5.17 7.15
CA THR A 489 -26.66 -5.09 5.78
C THR A 489 -26.62 -3.65 5.26
N TRP A 490 -27.64 -2.83 5.53
CA TRP A 490 -27.63 -1.39 5.24
C TRP A 490 -26.53 -0.63 5.98
N VAL A 491 -26.30 -0.93 7.26
CA VAL A 491 -25.18 -0.34 8.00
C VAL A 491 -23.84 -0.76 7.39
N ARG A 492 -23.68 -2.02 6.97
CA ARG A 492 -22.47 -2.48 6.27
C ARG A 492 -22.25 -1.76 4.94
N CYS A 493 -23.32 -1.49 4.17
CA CYS A 493 -23.24 -0.68 2.95
C CYS A 493 -22.78 0.77 3.23
N SER A 494 -23.35 1.41 4.25
CA SER A 494 -22.93 2.74 4.70
C SER A 494 -21.49 2.76 5.22
N ASP A 495 -21.09 1.72 5.97
CA ASP A 495 -19.72 1.54 6.44
C ASP A 495 -18.74 1.43 5.28
N PHE A 496 -19.08 0.69 4.21
CA PHE A 496 -18.25 0.60 3.00
C PHE A 496 -18.01 1.98 2.36
N GLN A 497 -19.04 2.83 2.21
CA GLN A 497 -18.85 4.17 1.62
C GLN A 497 -17.90 5.03 2.46
N CYS A 498 -18.08 5.00 3.79
CA CYS A 498 -17.28 5.77 4.75
C CYS A 498 -15.85 5.21 4.91
N HIS A 499 -15.70 3.88 4.85
CA HIS A 499 -14.42 3.19 4.81
C HIS A 499 -13.60 3.65 3.61
N GLN A 500 -14.12 3.48 2.39
CA GLN A 500 -13.38 3.74 1.16
C GLN A 500 -12.97 5.21 1.00
N LEU A 501 -13.86 6.14 1.32
CA LEU A 501 -13.59 7.58 1.13
C LEU A 501 -12.96 8.26 2.35
N SER A 502 -13.40 7.97 3.59
CA SER A 502 -12.91 8.66 4.78
C SER A 502 -11.76 7.91 5.46
N SER A 503 -11.95 6.65 5.83
CA SER A 503 -10.96 5.87 6.58
C SER A 503 -9.74 5.49 5.74
N HIS A 504 -9.98 5.19 4.46
CA HIS A 504 -8.96 4.82 3.49
C HIS A 504 -8.49 6.07 2.71
N PHE A 505 -9.21 6.50 1.66
CA PHE A 505 -8.68 7.50 0.72
C PHE A 505 -8.33 8.86 1.36
N LEU A 506 -9.14 9.40 2.26
CA LEU A 506 -8.81 10.68 2.92
C LEU A 506 -7.68 10.54 3.95
N ARG A 507 -7.81 9.62 4.92
CA ARG A 507 -6.89 9.52 6.08
C ARG A 507 -5.55 8.86 5.76
N THR A 508 -5.37 8.20 4.61
CA THR A 508 -4.08 7.64 4.18
C THR A 508 -3.59 8.24 2.86
N HIS A 509 -4.33 8.07 1.75
CA HIS A 509 -3.88 8.47 0.41
C HIS A 509 -3.74 10.00 0.26
N LEU A 510 -4.82 10.76 0.49
CA LEU A 510 -4.77 12.22 0.32
C LEU A 510 -3.82 12.86 1.34
N LEU A 511 -3.82 12.41 2.59
CA LEU A 511 -2.89 12.88 3.61
C LEU A 511 -1.43 12.61 3.25
N GLY A 512 -1.09 11.42 2.74
CA GLY A 512 0.26 11.08 2.30
C GLY A 512 0.71 11.86 1.07
N GLU A 513 -0.20 12.11 0.12
CA GLU A 513 0.06 12.99 -1.03
C GLU A 513 0.27 14.45 -0.61
N VAL A 514 -0.53 14.98 0.31
CA VAL A 514 -0.33 16.30 0.91
C VAL A 514 1.05 16.40 1.55
N CYS A 515 1.40 15.43 2.41
CA CYS A 515 2.68 15.41 3.08
C CYS A 515 3.86 15.29 2.09
N CYS A 516 3.71 14.49 1.03
CA CYS A 516 4.72 14.35 -0.02
C CYS A 516 4.90 15.65 -0.82
N THR A 517 3.79 16.26 -1.26
CA THR A 517 3.78 17.53 -2.00
C THR A 517 4.43 18.65 -1.19
N ALA A 518 4.06 18.81 0.08
CA ALA A 518 4.70 19.78 0.98
C ALA A 518 6.19 19.49 1.22
N THR A 519 6.56 18.21 1.45
CA THR A 519 7.96 17.79 1.67
C THR A 519 8.82 18.14 0.47
N LEU A 520 8.36 17.84 -0.76
CA LEU A 520 9.08 18.14 -1.99
C LEU A 520 9.17 19.66 -2.30
N ARG A 521 8.25 20.47 -1.78
CA ARG A 521 8.21 21.93 -2.00
C ARG A 521 8.95 22.75 -0.94
N GLN A 522 9.04 22.28 0.29
CA GLN A 522 9.52 23.07 1.43
C GLN A 522 10.72 22.47 2.15
N LEU A 523 10.96 21.16 2.06
CA LEU A 523 12.10 20.51 2.69
C LEU A 523 13.12 20.07 1.62
N PRO A 524 14.31 20.69 1.54
CA PRO A 524 15.34 20.29 0.60
C PRO A 524 15.91 18.92 1.02
N GLU A 525 16.59 18.23 0.10
CA GLU A 525 16.97 16.83 0.32
C GLU A 525 17.97 16.62 1.46
N VAL A 526 18.78 17.62 1.75
CA VAL A 526 19.71 17.65 2.90
C VAL A 526 19.02 17.98 4.23
N HIS A 527 17.71 18.24 4.23
CA HIS A 527 16.93 18.43 5.45
C HIS A 527 16.72 17.07 6.15
N PRO A 528 16.98 16.92 7.46
CA PRO A 528 16.84 15.65 8.17
C PRO A 528 15.44 15.02 8.02
N LEU A 529 14.37 15.84 8.09
CA LEU A 529 13.01 15.33 7.90
C LEU A 529 12.69 14.89 6.47
N HIS A 530 13.34 15.46 5.44
CA HIS A 530 13.15 14.98 4.06
C HIS A 530 13.66 13.54 3.93
N GLN A 531 14.85 13.25 4.48
CA GLN A 531 15.44 11.90 4.47
C GLN A 531 14.63 10.90 5.32
N LEU A 532 14.03 11.34 6.43
CA LEU A 532 13.15 10.51 7.25
C LEU A 532 11.81 10.22 6.56
N LEU A 533 11.17 11.23 5.97
CA LEU A 533 9.79 11.16 5.50
C LEU A 533 9.65 10.53 4.11
N MET A 534 10.55 10.82 3.16
CA MET A 534 10.42 10.35 1.77
C MET A 534 10.27 8.83 1.61
N PRO A 535 10.94 7.95 2.39
CA PRO A 535 10.69 6.51 2.37
C PRO A 535 9.24 6.09 2.71
N HIS A 536 8.47 6.96 3.37
CA HIS A 536 7.09 6.69 3.81
C HIS A 536 6.01 7.31 2.91
N ILE A 537 6.34 8.31 2.08
CA ILE A 537 5.33 9.11 1.36
C ILE A 537 5.55 9.24 -0.15
N LYS A 538 6.75 8.93 -0.67
CA LYS A 538 7.12 9.15 -2.10
C LYS A 538 6.22 8.42 -3.10
N THR A 539 5.78 7.21 -2.76
CA THR A 539 4.93 6.33 -3.58
C THR A 539 3.51 6.85 -3.74
N THR A 540 3.00 7.59 -2.75
CA THR A 540 1.61 8.05 -2.69
C THR A 540 1.21 8.89 -3.90
N LEU A 541 2.15 9.68 -4.46
CA LEU A 541 1.89 10.49 -5.66
C LEU A 541 1.57 9.61 -6.88
N GLN A 542 2.31 8.52 -7.09
CA GLN A 542 2.05 7.61 -8.21
C GLN A 542 0.68 6.96 -8.06
N ILE A 543 0.39 6.33 -6.92
CA ILE A 543 -0.87 5.60 -6.77
C ILE A 543 -2.09 6.54 -6.81
N ASN A 544 -2.00 7.73 -6.22
CA ASN A 544 -3.12 8.68 -6.26
C ASN A 544 -3.37 9.22 -7.67
N ILE A 545 -2.33 9.44 -8.48
CA ILE A 545 -2.49 9.77 -9.90
C ILE A 545 -3.16 8.61 -10.66
N GLN A 546 -2.80 7.35 -10.37
CA GLN A 546 -3.44 6.17 -10.98
C GLN A 546 -4.91 6.00 -10.54
N ALA A 547 -5.20 6.16 -9.24
CA ALA A 547 -6.55 6.09 -8.69
C ALA A 547 -7.46 7.17 -9.30
N ARG A 548 -6.98 8.41 -9.44
CA ARG A 548 -7.69 9.49 -10.13
C ARG A 548 -7.90 9.26 -11.63
N ALA A 549 -7.13 8.36 -12.26
CA ALA A 549 -7.23 8.05 -13.68
C ALA A 549 -8.05 6.77 -13.99
N SER A 550 -8.31 5.90 -13.00
CA SER A 550 -8.92 4.58 -13.22
C SER A 550 -9.91 4.09 -12.17
N LEU A 551 -9.81 4.55 -10.91
CA LEU A 551 -10.70 4.17 -9.81
C LEU A 551 -11.82 5.21 -9.62
N LEU A 552 -11.42 6.49 -9.59
CA LEU A 552 -12.25 7.66 -9.25
C LEU A 552 -12.60 8.51 -10.49
N ALA A 553 -12.70 7.86 -11.66
CA ALA A 553 -12.94 8.48 -12.96
C ALA A 553 -14.15 7.85 -13.65
N ALA A 554 -14.68 8.51 -14.68
CA ALA A 554 -15.74 7.95 -15.54
C ALA A 554 -15.29 6.62 -16.16
N ASN A 555 -16.18 5.63 -16.16
CA ASN A 555 -15.93 4.22 -16.44
C ASN A 555 -15.01 3.47 -15.45
N GLY A 556 -14.62 4.11 -14.34
CA GLY A 556 -13.89 3.51 -13.23
C GLY A 556 -14.77 2.68 -12.29
N VAL A 557 -14.20 2.21 -11.18
CA VAL A 557 -14.87 1.27 -10.27
C VAL A 557 -15.96 1.96 -9.44
N PHE A 558 -15.72 3.19 -8.97
CA PHE A 558 -16.75 3.95 -8.26
C PHE A 558 -17.99 4.21 -9.13
N ASP A 559 -17.75 4.59 -10.38
CA ASP A 559 -18.76 4.82 -11.42
C ASP A 559 -19.61 3.57 -11.70
N LYS A 560 -18.97 2.39 -11.75
CA LYS A 560 -19.60 1.13 -12.17
C LYS A 560 -20.09 0.21 -11.05
N ALA A 561 -19.65 0.37 -9.81
CA ALA A 561 -19.85 -0.64 -8.76
C ALA A 561 -20.12 -0.12 -7.33
N VAL A 562 -20.13 1.21 -7.10
CA VAL A 562 -20.29 1.79 -5.75
C VAL A 562 -21.49 2.75 -5.69
N ALA A 563 -22.30 2.67 -4.63
CA ALA A 563 -23.54 3.45 -4.50
C ALA A 563 -23.32 4.96 -4.42
N CYS A 564 -22.18 5.45 -3.94
CA CYS A 564 -21.91 6.89 -3.98
C CYS A 564 -21.59 7.39 -5.41
N GLY A 565 -21.01 6.56 -6.27
CA GLY A 565 -20.58 6.97 -7.60
C GLY A 565 -19.59 8.14 -7.60
N LEU A 566 -19.57 8.90 -8.70
CA LEU A 566 -18.68 10.06 -8.86
C LEU A 566 -19.28 11.37 -8.35
N GLU A 567 -20.62 11.52 -8.34
CA GLU A 567 -21.28 12.76 -7.91
C GLU A 567 -21.19 12.97 -6.38
N ALA A 568 -21.34 11.90 -5.59
CA ALA A 568 -21.22 11.97 -4.13
C ALA A 568 -19.77 12.08 -3.66
N LEU A 569 -18.80 11.56 -4.41
CA LEU A 569 -17.39 11.50 -4.04
C LEU A 569 -16.83 12.83 -3.49
N PRO A 570 -16.97 14.00 -4.17
CA PRO A 570 -16.53 15.27 -3.62
C PRO A 570 -17.30 15.70 -2.38
N VAL A 571 -18.62 15.44 -2.31
CA VAL A 571 -19.48 15.78 -1.16
C VAL A 571 -19.06 15.01 0.09
N LEU A 572 -18.81 13.70 -0.05
CA LEU A 572 -18.41 12.82 1.05
C LEU A 572 -17.00 13.13 1.55
N LEU A 573 -16.05 13.36 0.64
CA LEU A 573 -14.69 13.78 1.02
C LEU A 573 -14.69 15.16 1.68
N SER A 574 -15.53 16.09 1.23
CA SER A 574 -15.66 17.43 1.83
C SER A 574 -16.23 17.36 3.25
N ARG A 575 -17.35 16.65 3.45
CA ARG A 575 -17.95 16.39 4.77
C ARG A 575 -17.01 15.63 5.73
N ALA A 576 -16.19 14.72 5.20
CA ALA A 576 -15.18 14.01 5.97
C ALA A 576 -13.99 14.91 6.35
N THR A 577 -13.58 15.83 5.47
CA THR A 577 -12.51 16.81 5.73
C THR A 577 -12.94 17.84 6.78
N GLU A 578 -14.19 18.32 6.70
CA GLU A 578 -14.80 19.17 7.73
C GLU A 578 -14.81 18.49 9.12
N ARG A 579 -15.03 17.16 9.16
CA ARG A 579 -15.04 16.32 10.38
C ARG A 579 -13.65 15.83 10.80
N LEU A 580 -12.61 16.00 9.98
CA LEU A 580 -11.24 15.53 10.27
C LEU A 580 -10.61 16.33 11.42
N ARG A 581 -9.90 15.64 12.32
CA ARG A 581 -9.17 16.25 13.44
C ARG A 581 -7.75 15.71 13.49
N TYR A 582 -6.76 16.55 13.79
CA TYR A 582 -5.38 16.10 13.99
C TYR A 582 -5.28 15.05 15.11
N ARG A 583 -6.07 15.21 16.18
CA ARG A 583 -6.22 14.21 17.25
C ARG A 583 -6.68 12.84 16.74
N SER A 584 -7.62 12.77 15.79
CA SER A 584 -8.07 11.49 15.23
C SER A 584 -7.07 10.86 14.24
N LEU A 585 -5.96 11.55 13.92
CA LEU A 585 -4.82 10.96 13.21
C LEU A 585 -3.72 10.49 14.18
N CYS A 586 -3.82 10.82 15.48
CA CYS A 586 -2.88 10.42 16.51
C CYS A 586 -3.45 9.27 17.35
N VAL A 587 -2.89 8.06 17.26
CA VAL A 587 -3.50 6.84 17.84
C VAL A 587 -3.85 6.96 19.34
N PRO A 588 -2.99 7.45 20.24
CA PRO A 588 -3.33 7.54 21.66
C PRO A 588 -4.51 8.48 21.92
N ASP A 589 -4.65 9.52 21.09
CA ASP A 589 -5.72 10.50 21.16
C ASP A 589 -7.01 9.95 20.54
N ASP A 590 -6.98 9.35 19.35
CA ASP A 590 -8.15 8.73 18.69
C ASP A 590 -8.79 7.63 19.55
N LEU A 591 -7.97 6.74 20.14
CA LEU A 591 -8.48 5.64 20.98
C LEU A 591 -8.98 6.12 22.36
N ALA A 592 -8.50 7.28 22.83
CA ALA A 592 -8.99 7.95 24.04
C ALA A 592 -10.30 8.70 23.76
N ASP A 593 -10.32 9.56 22.74
CA ASP A 593 -11.46 10.40 22.33
C ASP A 593 -12.66 9.53 21.88
N ARG A 594 -12.42 8.35 21.29
CA ARG A 594 -13.48 7.35 20.98
C ARG A 594 -13.80 6.39 22.14
N GLY A 595 -13.04 6.42 23.24
CA GLY A 595 -13.30 5.59 24.42
C GLY A 595 -13.05 4.09 24.26
N ILE A 596 -12.29 3.65 23.25
CA ILE A 596 -12.07 2.22 22.95
C ILE A 596 -10.74 1.63 23.46
N HIS A 597 -9.81 2.48 23.93
CA HIS A 597 -8.46 2.09 24.38
C HIS A 597 -8.37 1.07 25.54
N THR A 598 -9.48 0.70 26.18
CA THR A 598 -9.55 -0.32 27.26
C THR A 598 -10.30 -1.59 26.86
N LEU A 599 -10.83 -1.68 25.63
CA LEU A 599 -11.64 -2.82 25.20
C LEU A 599 -10.77 -4.04 24.90
N LYS A 600 -10.80 -5.04 25.80
CA LYS A 600 -10.04 -6.30 25.74
C LYS A 600 -10.02 -6.96 24.35
N HIS A 601 -11.15 -6.92 23.63
CA HIS A 601 -11.35 -7.57 22.34
C HIS A 601 -11.22 -6.62 21.13
N CYS A 602 -10.72 -5.39 21.30
CA CYS A 602 -10.29 -4.54 20.19
C CYS A 602 -8.79 -4.74 19.94
N TYR A 603 -8.46 -5.68 19.05
CA TYR A 603 -7.08 -5.98 18.67
C TYR A 603 -6.45 -4.82 17.90
N TYR A 604 -7.22 -4.13 17.05
CA TYR A 604 -6.79 -2.89 16.40
C TYR A 604 -6.25 -1.87 17.41
N ALA A 605 -7.00 -1.54 18.46
CA ALA A 605 -6.59 -0.53 19.44
C ALA A 605 -5.28 -0.89 20.16
N HIS A 606 -5.14 -2.14 20.59
CA HIS A 606 -3.93 -2.60 21.27
C HIS A 606 -2.71 -2.60 20.35
N ASP A 607 -2.84 -3.11 19.13
CA ASP A 607 -1.70 -3.22 18.21
C ASP A 607 -1.33 -1.87 17.60
N ALA A 608 -2.32 -1.02 17.28
CA ALA A 608 -2.12 0.37 16.88
C ALA A 608 -1.34 1.15 17.93
N LEU A 609 -1.71 1.05 19.21
CA LEU A 609 -1.00 1.75 20.28
C LEU A 609 0.45 1.26 20.44
N ARG A 610 0.69 -0.05 20.24
CA ARG A 610 2.05 -0.64 20.28
C ARG A 610 2.91 -0.18 19.12
N VAL A 611 2.41 -0.25 17.88
CA VAL A 611 3.11 0.22 16.67
C VAL A 611 3.35 1.74 16.72
N TRP A 612 2.32 2.53 17.08
CA TRP A 612 2.46 3.97 17.28
C TRP A 612 3.56 4.30 18.30
N THR A 613 3.59 3.60 19.43
CA THR A 613 4.58 3.87 20.49
C THR A 613 6.02 3.55 20.04
N ALA A 614 6.22 2.48 19.25
CA ALA A 614 7.52 2.18 18.66
C ALA A 614 7.96 3.25 17.64
N LEU A 615 7.06 3.68 16.76
CA LEU A 615 7.29 4.77 15.81
C LEU A 615 7.57 6.10 16.52
N HIS A 616 6.82 6.43 17.57
CA HIS A 616 7.02 7.67 18.34
C HIS A 616 8.39 7.72 19.02
N ARG A 617 8.87 6.60 19.58
CA ARG A 617 10.23 6.49 20.15
C ARG A 617 11.31 6.70 19.08
N PHE A 618 11.10 6.12 17.89
CA PHE A 618 12.02 6.24 16.76
C PHE A 618 12.09 7.67 16.23
N VAL A 619 10.94 8.30 16.00
CA VAL A 619 10.83 9.70 15.54
C VAL A 619 11.37 10.67 16.58
N SER A 620 11.02 10.52 17.87
CA SER A 620 11.57 11.37 18.94
C SER A 620 13.10 11.27 18.99
N GLY A 621 13.64 10.04 18.94
CA GLY A 621 15.07 9.81 18.90
C GLY A 621 15.75 10.32 17.63
N TRP A 622 15.05 10.43 16.51
CA TRP A 622 15.55 11.09 15.29
C TRP A 622 15.58 12.62 15.47
N VAL A 623 14.50 13.22 15.99
CA VAL A 623 14.42 14.64 16.28
C VAL A 623 15.52 15.05 17.26
N ASP A 624 15.81 14.23 18.28
CA ASP A 624 16.93 14.40 19.22
C ASP A 624 18.34 14.37 18.59
N VAL A 625 18.51 13.82 17.38
CA VAL A 625 19.81 13.79 16.68
C VAL A 625 20.11 15.09 15.94
N TYR A 626 19.08 15.85 15.53
CA TYR A 626 19.22 17.02 14.66
C TYR A 626 18.74 18.34 15.26
N TYR A 627 17.80 18.31 16.21
CA TYR A 627 17.33 19.46 16.96
C TYR A 627 17.81 19.31 18.40
N LEU A 628 18.72 20.18 18.85
CA LEU A 628 19.31 20.11 20.19
C LEU A 628 18.30 20.57 21.24
N GLY A 629 17.53 21.62 20.93
CA GLY A 629 16.43 22.12 21.75
C GLY A 629 15.24 22.61 20.93
N ASP A 630 14.19 23.04 21.62
CA ASP A 630 12.96 23.56 21.00
C ASP A 630 13.21 24.81 20.16
N GLN A 631 14.19 25.64 20.55
CA GLN A 631 14.65 26.80 19.78
C GLN A 631 15.14 26.44 18.35
N ASP A 632 15.70 25.25 18.13
CA ASP A 632 16.09 24.80 16.78
C ASP A 632 14.85 24.50 15.92
N VAL A 633 13.74 24.09 16.54
CA VAL A 633 12.45 23.83 15.87
C VAL A 633 11.78 25.17 15.53
N GLU A 634 11.71 26.10 16.48
CA GLU A 634 11.19 27.47 16.26
C GLU A 634 11.89 28.19 15.09
N GLN A 635 13.21 28.06 14.99
CA GLN A 635 14.05 28.80 14.04
C GLN A 635 14.23 28.10 12.67
N ASP A 636 13.68 26.91 12.49
CA ASP A 636 13.75 26.16 11.24
C ASP A 636 12.67 26.64 10.24
N SER A 637 12.99 27.71 9.49
CA SER A 637 12.05 28.31 8.53
C SER A 637 11.56 27.36 7.43
N GLU A 638 12.33 26.31 7.10
CA GLU A 638 11.93 25.29 6.13
C GLU A 638 10.86 24.36 6.72
N LEU A 639 11.05 23.91 7.96
CA LEU A 639 10.05 23.19 8.74
C LEU A 639 8.77 24.01 8.97
N GLN A 640 8.88 25.28 9.36
CA GLN A 640 7.70 26.13 9.59
C GLN A 640 6.91 26.36 8.29
N SER A 641 7.60 26.49 7.14
CA SER A 641 6.97 26.59 5.82
C SER A 641 6.29 25.27 5.41
N TRP A 642 6.90 24.13 5.73
CA TRP A 642 6.36 22.79 5.47
C TRP A 642 5.03 22.55 6.20
N ILE A 643 4.96 22.81 7.51
CA ILE A 643 3.70 22.67 8.26
C ILE A 643 2.65 23.71 7.85
N THR A 644 3.07 24.94 7.51
CA THR A 644 2.17 25.96 6.96
C THR A 644 1.50 25.49 5.67
N GLU A 645 2.22 24.85 4.74
CA GLU A 645 1.60 24.28 3.54
C GLU A 645 0.66 23.12 3.87
N ILE A 646 1.01 22.21 4.80
CA ILE A 646 0.11 21.10 5.18
C ILE A 646 -1.17 21.61 5.86
N TYR A 647 -1.09 22.61 6.73
CA TYR A 647 -2.27 23.28 7.29
C TYR A 647 -3.12 23.94 6.20
N THR A 648 -2.47 24.61 5.24
CA THR A 648 -3.13 25.39 4.18
C THR A 648 -3.80 24.52 3.12
N HIS A 649 -3.17 23.41 2.74
CA HIS A 649 -3.56 22.59 1.59
C HIS A 649 -4.11 21.21 1.98
N GLY A 650 -3.67 20.66 3.12
CA GLY A 650 -4.21 19.45 3.71
C GLY A 650 -5.44 19.69 4.57
N PHE A 651 -5.35 20.63 5.52
CA PHE A 651 -6.43 20.94 6.46
C PHE A 651 -7.25 22.17 6.08
N LEU A 652 -7.05 22.70 4.86
CA LEU A 652 -7.80 23.81 4.25
C LEU A 652 -7.95 25.05 5.15
N GLN A 653 -6.94 25.31 6.00
CA GLN A 653 -6.94 26.36 7.02
C GLN A 653 -8.10 26.28 8.04
N LEU A 654 -8.78 25.14 8.19
CA LEU A 654 -9.90 24.96 9.11
C LEU A 654 -9.40 24.95 10.58
N PRO A 655 -9.70 25.97 11.41
CA PRO A 655 -9.11 26.06 12.76
C PRO A 655 -9.57 24.93 13.68
N HIS A 656 -10.80 24.46 13.47
CA HIS A 656 -11.39 23.34 14.23
C HIS A 656 -10.75 21.99 13.92
N SER A 657 -9.88 21.88 12.92
CA SER A 657 -9.10 20.65 12.66
C SER A 657 -8.10 20.36 13.79
N GLY A 658 -7.62 21.38 14.50
CA GLY A 658 -6.56 21.26 15.49
C GLY A 658 -5.19 20.87 14.92
N CYS A 659 -5.00 20.95 13.60
CA CYS A 659 -3.67 20.80 12.99
C CYS A 659 -2.78 21.99 13.40
N PRO A 660 -1.51 21.76 13.80
CA PRO A 660 -0.58 22.86 14.06
C PRO A 660 -0.37 23.71 12.79
N GLN A 661 -0.17 25.01 13.01
CA GLN A 661 0.19 25.99 11.96
C GLN A 661 1.69 26.31 11.97
N SER A 662 2.35 26.03 13.11
CA SER A 662 3.79 26.11 13.36
C SER A 662 4.13 25.06 14.42
N PHE A 663 5.40 24.70 14.54
CA PHE A 663 5.92 23.92 15.68
C PHE A 663 6.71 24.83 16.60
N GLN A 664 6.46 24.72 17.91
CA GLN A 664 7.25 25.41 18.93
C GLN A 664 8.21 24.45 19.62
N THR A 665 7.88 23.15 19.69
CA THR A 665 8.64 22.17 20.50
C THR A 665 8.92 20.85 19.77
N LYS A 666 10.00 20.18 20.19
CA LYS A 666 10.42 18.86 19.72
C LYS A 666 9.35 17.77 19.93
N PRO A 667 8.57 17.72 21.03
CA PRO A 667 7.45 16.80 21.17
C PRO A 667 6.33 17.01 20.14
N GLU A 668 5.93 18.25 19.83
CA GLU A 668 4.91 18.54 18.81
C GLU A 668 5.36 18.04 17.43
N LEU A 669 6.60 18.36 17.06
CA LEU A 669 7.22 17.88 15.82
C LEU A 669 7.26 16.34 15.79
N SER A 670 7.63 15.71 16.90
CA SER A 670 7.74 14.25 17.01
C SER A 670 6.37 13.58 16.88
N GLN A 671 5.33 14.13 17.51
CA GLN A 671 3.96 13.62 17.39
C GLN A 671 3.45 13.76 15.95
N PHE A 672 3.68 14.91 15.29
CA PHE A 672 3.22 15.13 13.92
C PHE A 672 3.95 14.26 12.89
N VAL A 673 5.27 14.12 13.00
CA VAL A 673 6.03 13.22 12.11
C VAL A 673 5.66 11.75 12.36
N THR A 674 5.36 11.37 13.60
CA THR A 674 4.80 10.04 13.92
C THR A 674 3.43 9.84 13.26
N MET A 675 2.55 10.84 13.31
CA MET A 675 1.24 10.83 12.65
C MET A 675 1.39 10.59 11.15
N VAL A 676 2.24 11.34 10.45
CA VAL A 676 2.46 11.17 8.99
C VAL A 676 2.96 9.76 8.68
N ILE A 677 3.95 9.25 9.42
CA ILE A 677 4.50 7.90 9.20
C ILE A 677 3.44 6.83 9.47
N TYR A 678 2.70 6.92 10.58
CA TYR A 678 1.67 5.94 10.95
C TYR A 678 0.51 5.92 9.93
N CYS A 679 0.00 7.09 9.53
CA CYS A 679 -1.08 7.21 8.55
C CYS A 679 -0.68 6.65 7.18
N CYS A 680 0.58 6.85 6.77
CA CYS A 680 1.08 6.37 5.49
C CYS A 680 1.57 4.91 5.49
N SER A 681 1.51 4.21 6.63
CA SER A 681 1.96 2.82 6.75
C SER A 681 0.95 1.93 7.50
N ALA A 682 0.98 1.94 8.83
CA ALA A 682 0.19 1.08 9.69
C ALA A 682 -1.33 1.31 9.55
N LEU A 683 -1.78 2.57 9.46
CA LEU A 683 -3.20 2.86 9.23
C LEU A 683 -3.66 2.35 7.87
N HIS A 684 -2.85 2.56 6.82
CA HIS A 684 -3.13 2.06 5.49
C HIS A 684 -3.21 0.53 5.46
N ALA A 685 -2.24 -0.17 6.06
CA ALA A 685 -2.26 -1.63 6.15
C ALA A 685 -3.53 -2.15 6.85
N ALA A 686 -3.94 -1.50 7.95
CA ALA A 686 -5.12 -1.86 8.73
C ALA A 686 -6.46 -1.75 8.00
N VAL A 687 -6.58 -0.81 7.05
CA VAL A 687 -7.84 -0.54 6.32
C VAL A 687 -7.82 -1.02 4.86
N ASN A 688 -6.64 -1.30 4.28
CA ASN A 688 -6.49 -1.74 2.90
C ASN A 688 -6.36 -3.27 2.77
N PHE A 689 -5.45 -3.91 3.52
CA PHE A 689 -5.15 -5.34 3.28
C PHE A 689 -6.21 -6.31 3.79
N SER A 690 -7.20 -5.84 4.54
CA SER A 690 -8.34 -6.63 5.01
C SER A 690 -9.53 -6.65 4.04
N GLN A 691 -9.56 -5.81 3.00
CA GLN A 691 -10.77 -5.58 2.19
C GLN A 691 -11.33 -6.88 1.60
N VAL A 692 -10.53 -7.63 0.84
CA VAL A 692 -11.00 -8.90 0.25
C VAL A 692 -11.22 -10.01 1.29
N ASP A 693 -10.77 -9.84 2.53
CA ASP A 693 -11.00 -10.82 3.59
C ASP A 693 -12.40 -10.68 4.22
N PHE A 694 -12.93 -9.46 4.36
CA PHE A 694 -14.28 -9.22 4.91
C PHE A 694 -15.35 -8.94 3.84
N ASP A 695 -14.95 -8.46 2.66
CA ASP A 695 -15.91 -8.01 1.63
C ASP A 695 -16.18 -9.09 0.55
N LEU A 696 -15.38 -10.17 0.51
CA LEU A 696 -15.54 -11.27 -0.46
C LEU A 696 -16.86 -12.04 -0.31
N TRP A 697 -17.41 -12.11 0.91
CA TRP A 697 -18.80 -12.48 1.11
C TRP A 697 -19.66 -11.22 1.02
N MET A 698 -20.02 -10.83 -0.21
CA MET A 698 -20.71 -9.56 -0.51
C MET A 698 -21.92 -9.23 0.41
N PRO A 699 -22.77 -10.16 0.88
CA PRO A 699 -23.83 -9.84 1.84
C PRO A 699 -23.35 -9.22 3.17
N ASN A 700 -22.10 -9.46 3.57
CA ASN A 700 -21.46 -8.82 4.73
C ASN A 700 -21.00 -7.37 4.47
N CYS A 701 -20.84 -6.95 3.21
CA CYS A 701 -20.31 -5.64 2.85
C CYS A 701 -20.70 -5.22 1.41
N PRO A 702 -21.99 -5.03 1.09
CA PRO A 702 -22.40 -4.66 -0.26
C PRO A 702 -22.09 -3.18 -0.53
N ALA A 703 -21.36 -2.90 -1.61
CA ALA A 703 -20.97 -1.54 -1.98
C ALA A 703 -22.10 -0.70 -2.58
N SER A 704 -23.21 -1.32 -2.97
CA SER A 704 -24.46 -0.64 -3.36
C SER A 704 -25.69 -1.46 -3.01
N MET A 705 -26.86 -0.82 -3.02
CA MET A 705 -28.17 -1.43 -2.80
C MET A 705 -29.12 -0.95 -3.90
N MET A 706 -29.90 -1.85 -4.51
CA MET A 706 -30.73 -1.55 -5.69
C MET A 706 -32.17 -1.10 -5.36
N HIS A 707 -32.53 -1.08 -4.08
CA HIS A 707 -33.83 -0.67 -3.55
C HIS A 707 -33.63 0.30 -2.37
N PRO A 708 -34.62 1.14 -2.02
CA PRO A 708 -34.52 2.04 -0.87
C PRO A 708 -34.54 1.29 0.47
N PRO A 709 -34.07 1.93 1.58
CA PRO A 709 -34.19 1.36 2.91
C PRO A 709 -35.65 1.03 3.30
N PRO A 710 -35.90 -0.08 4.01
CA PRO A 710 -37.25 -0.50 4.40
C PRO A 710 -37.96 0.52 5.28
N GLN A 711 -39.15 0.94 4.87
CA GLN A 711 -39.96 1.94 5.57
C GLN A 711 -40.89 1.35 6.65
N THR A 712 -41.06 0.03 6.68
CA THR A 712 -41.95 -0.71 7.58
C THR A 712 -41.31 -2.04 7.97
N LYS A 713 -41.77 -2.62 9.09
CA LYS A 713 -41.36 -3.94 9.59
C LYS A 713 -42.38 -5.03 9.21
N GLY A 714 -41.97 -6.29 9.29
CA GLY A 714 -42.83 -7.48 9.19
C GLY A 714 -43.27 -7.85 7.77
N MET A 715 -42.59 -7.32 6.76
CA MET A 715 -42.96 -7.48 5.35
C MET A 715 -41.92 -8.21 4.49
N LEU A 716 -40.67 -8.34 4.96
CA LEU A 716 -39.56 -8.84 4.14
C LEU A 716 -39.39 -10.37 4.19
N THR A 717 -39.04 -10.91 3.02
CA THR A 717 -38.61 -12.29 2.80
C THR A 717 -37.13 -12.38 2.42
N GLU A 718 -36.54 -13.58 2.49
CA GLU A 718 -35.13 -13.81 2.11
C GLU A 718 -34.88 -13.60 0.60
N ASP A 719 -35.84 -13.97 -0.25
CA ASP A 719 -35.80 -13.70 -1.70
C ASP A 719 -35.81 -12.19 -2.00
N GLU A 720 -36.53 -11.39 -1.21
CA GLU A 720 -36.52 -9.93 -1.34
C GLU A 720 -35.15 -9.36 -0.96
N ILE A 721 -34.49 -9.83 0.11
CA ILE A 721 -33.12 -9.41 0.46
C ILE A 721 -32.17 -9.61 -0.74
N LEU A 722 -32.25 -10.75 -1.41
CA LEU A 722 -31.40 -11.03 -2.58
C LEU A 722 -31.64 -10.03 -3.73
N SER A 723 -32.87 -9.57 -3.94
CA SER A 723 -33.18 -8.57 -4.98
C SER A 723 -32.69 -7.15 -4.67
N ILE A 724 -32.40 -6.85 -3.40
CA ILE A 724 -31.83 -5.57 -2.95
C ILE A 724 -30.30 -5.52 -3.15
N LEU A 725 -29.62 -6.68 -3.13
CA LEU A 725 -28.16 -6.79 -3.28
C LEU A 725 -27.69 -6.45 -4.71
N PRO A 726 -26.42 -6.00 -4.88
CA PRO A 726 -25.91 -5.51 -6.17
C PRO A 726 -25.84 -6.60 -7.26
N ASP A 727 -25.95 -6.15 -8.52
CA ASP A 727 -25.79 -6.99 -9.70
C ASP A 727 -24.47 -7.79 -9.72
N VAL A 728 -24.49 -8.89 -10.47
CA VAL A 728 -23.39 -9.84 -10.61
C VAL A 728 -22.12 -9.17 -11.15
N ASN A 729 -22.22 -8.31 -12.17
CA ASN A 729 -21.06 -7.59 -12.72
C ASN A 729 -20.46 -6.59 -11.72
N SER A 730 -21.29 -5.78 -11.07
CA SER A 730 -20.86 -4.79 -10.07
C SER A 730 -20.14 -5.47 -8.91
N THR A 731 -20.71 -6.58 -8.43
CA THR A 731 -20.10 -7.45 -7.41
C THR A 731 -18.74 -7.97 -7.88
N CYS A 732 -18.66 -8.62 -9.05
CA CYS A 732 -17.42 -9.24 -9.52
C CYS A 732 -16.32 -8.21 -9.86
N ASN A 733 -16.67 -7.06 -10.45
CA ASN A 733 -15.71 -6.01 -10.80
C ASN A 733 -15.16 -5.31 -9.54
N LEU A 734 -15.98 -5.13 -8.51
CA LEU A 734 -15.50 -4.68 -7.21
C LEU A 734 -14.54 -5.70 -6.58
N LEU A 735 -14.93 -6.98 -6.52
CA LEU A 735 -14.10 -8.03 -5.90
C LEU A 735 -12.74 -8.22 -6.59
N ILE A 736 -12.68 -8.07 -7.92
CA ILE A 736 -11.41 -8.01 -8.68
C ILE A 736 -10.56 -6.83 -8.20
N THR A 737 -11.18 -5.68 -7.95
CA THR A 737 -10.50 -4.46 -7.51
C THR A 737 -10.00 -4.57 -6.07
N LEU A 738 -10.87 -4.94 -5.11
CA LEU A 738 -10.52 -5.12 -3.71
C LEU A 738 -9.42 -6.17 -3.52
N PHE A 739 -9.44 -7.25 -4.32
CA PHE A 739 -8.33 -8.21 -4.33
C PHE A 739 -7.02 -7.57 -4.78
N LEU A 740 -7.01 -6.83 -5.90
CA LEU A 740 -5.80 -6.18 -6.40
C LEU A 740 -5.23 -5.16 -5.40
N LEU A 741 -6.09 -4.44 -4.70
CA LEU A 741 -5.72 -3.51 -3.63
C LEU A 741 -5.17 -4.25 -2.38
N SER A 742 -5.75 -5.41 -2.04
CA SER A 742 -5.33 -6.24 -0.90
C SER A 742 -4.02 -7.02 -1.14
N GLN A 743 -3.35 -6.86 -2.29
CA GLN A 743 -2.07 -7.52 -2.57
C GLN A 743 -0.88 -6.57 -2.30
N PRO A 744 0.22 -7.04 -1.67
CA PRO A 744 1.45 -6.26 -1.49
C PRO A 744 1.96 -5.63 -2.80
N ALA A 745 2.54 -4.43 -2.73
CA ALA A 745 3.05 -3.72 -3.90
C ALA A 745 4.23 -4.43 -4.58
N ALA A 746 4.49 -4.10 -5.84
CA ALA A 746 5.56 -4.71 -6.64
C ALA A 746 6.99 -4.41 -6.12
N ASP A 747 7.13 -3.35 -5.31
CA ASP A 747 8.40 -2.85 -4.78
C ASP A 747 8.52 -2.96 -3.24
N TYR A 748 7.57 -3.68 -2.61
CA TYR A 748 7.29 -3.72 -1.17
C TYR A 748 8.51 -3.54 -0.26
N VAL A 749 8.37 -2.62 0.68
CA VAL A 749 9.35 -2.33 1.74
C VAL A 749 8.62 -2.48 3.08
N PRO A 750 9.02 -3.39 4.00
CA PRO A 750 8.42 -3.47 5.32
C PRO A 750 8.64 -2.21 6.15
N LEU A 751 7.78 -1.96 7.14
CA LEU A 751 7.86 -0.80 8.03
C LEU A 751 9.26 -0.63 8.67
N CYS A 752 9.79 0.59 8.58
CA CYS A 752 11.11 1.01 9.05
C CYS A 752 12.28 0.19 8.46
N GLN A 753 12.10 -0.43 7.29
CA GLN A 753 13.20 -0.87 6.44
C GLN A 753 13.56 0.24 5.46
N TYR A 754 14.83 0.65 5.43
CA TYR A 754 15.31 1.75 4.61
C TYR A 754 16.42 1.31 3.66
N ARG A 755 16.40 1.82 2.43
CA ARG A 755 17.47 1.63 1.41
C ARG A 755 18.38 2.87 1.31
N GLU A 756 17.97 3.95 1.97
CA GLU A 756 18.54 5.30 1.90
C GLU A 756 19.87 5.40 2.70
N PRO A 757 20.97 5.95 2.12
CA PRO A 757 22.31 5.88 2.70
C PRO A 757 22.48 6.45 4.12
N VAL A 758 21.61 7.38 4.55
CA VAL A 758 21.59 7.92 5.91
C VAL A 758 21.53 6.82 6.99
N PHE A 759 20.78 5.75 6.74
CA PHE A 759 20.60 4.65 7.71
C PHE A 759 21.77 3.65 7.73
N SER A 760 22.84 3.88 6.95
CA SER A 760 24.00 2.97 6.87
C SER A 760 24.94 3.02 8.08
N SER A 761 24.94 4.13 8.83
CA SER A 761 25.86 4.36 9.96
C SER A 761 25.33 5.39 10.98
N GLY A 762 26.17 5.80 11.94
CA GLY A 762 25.87 6.89 12.87
C GLY A 762 24.76 6.59 13.88
N ALA A 763 24.10 7.66 14.35
CA ALA A 763 22.89 7.56 15.19
C ALA A 763 21.65 7.10 14.41
N PRO A 764 21.38 7.57 13.17
CA PRO A 764 20.25 7.09 12.34
C PRO A 764 20.16 5.57 12.25
N ARG A 765 21.30 4.90 12.01
CA ARG A 765 21.36 3.44 11.98
C ARG A 765 20.95 2.79 13.30
N ARG A 766 21.44 3.29 14.44
CA ARG A 766 21.11 2.71 15.76
C ARG A 766 19.64 2.89 16.12
N LEU A 767 19.03 3.99 15.68
CA LEU A 767 17.58 4.24 15.81
C LEU A 767 16.78 3.23 14.95
N MET A 768 17.19 3.03 13.69
CA MET A 768 16.61 2.02 12.80
C MET A 768 16.74 0.60 13.38
N GLU A 769 17.95 0.18 13.76
CA GLU A 769 18.22 -1.15 14.33
C GLU A 769 17.38 -1.41 15.59
N LYS A 770 17.16 -0.37 16.42
CA LYS A 770 16.28 -0.43 17.60
C LYS A 770 14.80 -0.53 17.23
N VAL A 771 14.26 0.35 16.37
CA VAL A 771 12.82 0.30 16.04
C VAL A 771 12.46 -0.99 15.30
N GLN A 772 13.34 -1.50 14.43
CA GLN A 772 13.15 -2.81 13.81
C GLN A 772 13.14 -3.97 14.81
N ALA A 773 13.87 -3.86 15.93
CA ALA A 773 13.81 -4.86 17.01
C ALA A 773 12.50 -4.76 17.80
N GLU A 774 12.03 -3.54 18.11
CA GLU A 774 10.73 -3.32 18.75
C GLU A 774 9.57 -3.79 17.86
N LEU A 775 9.61 -3.52 16.55
CA LEU A 775 8.59 -3.97 15.58
C LEU A 775 8.57 -5.49 15.39
N ARG A 776 9.73 -6.18 15.39
CA ARG A 776 9.77 -7.65 15.36
C ARG A 776 9.14 -8.26 16.60
N ALA A 777 9.47 -7.76 17.80
CA ALA A 777 8.82 -8.20 19.03
C ALA A 777 7.29 -7.94 19.02
N ILE A 778 6.85 -6.85 18.38
CA ILE A 778 5.42 -6.58 18.18
C ILE A 778 4.76 -7.65 17.29
N SER A 779 5.41 -8.08 16.20
CA SER A 779 4.97 -9.18 15.33
C SER A 779 4.95 -10.54 16.05
N ASP A 780 6.01 -10.88 16.79
CA ASP A 780 6.11 -12.13 17.56
C ASP A 780 4.95 -12.24 18.57
N GLU A 781 4.68 -11.17 19.32
CA GLU A 781 3.57 -11.11 20.29
C GLU A 781 2.19 -11.13 19.62
N ILE A 782 2.01 -10.50 18.45
CA ILE A 782 0.77 -10.58 17.65
C ILE A 782 0.55 -12.02 17.15
N THR A 783 1.60 -12.65 16.64
CA THR A 783 1.58 -14.04 16.19
C THR A 783 1.21 -14.99 17.34
N ASP A 784 1.77 -14.76 18.55
CA ASP A 784 1.43 -15.54 19.74
C ASP A 784 0.04 -15.22 20.31
N ARG A 785 -0.52 -14.03 20.07
CA ARG A 785 -1.92 -13.68 20.38
C ARG A 785 -2.88 -14.36 19.40
N ASN A 786 -2.56 -14.34 18.11
CA ASN A 786 -3.36 -14.91 17.02
C ASN A 786 -3.46 -16.44 17.09
N LYS A 787 -2.43 -17.14 17.59
CA LYS A 787 -2.49 -18.60 17.91
C LYS A 787 -3.55 -19.00 18.97
N LYS A 788 -4.17 -18.04 19.66
CA LYS A 788 -5.06 -18.26 20.83
C LYS A 788 -6.51 -17.78 20.61
N VAL A 789 -6.82 -17.27 19.42
CA VAL A 789 -8.15 -16.79 19.03
C VAL A 789 -8.60 -17.51 17.76
N GLU A 790 -9.92 -17.66 17.56
CA GLU A 790 -10.46 -18.40 16.41
C GLU A 790 -10.31 -17.62 15.10
N LEU A 791 -10.60 -16.31 15.15
CA LEU A 791 -10.30 -15.38 14.07
C LEU A 791 -9.06 -14.54 14.44
N PRO A 792 -7.91 -14.72 13.75
CA PRO A 792 -6.72 -13.92 13.99
C PRO A 792 -6.88 -12.50 13.45
N TYR A 793 -6.05 -11.57 13.96
CA TYR A 793 -5.98 -10.20 13.49
C TYR A 793 -4.52 -9.85 13.17
N ASP A 794 -4.15 -9.92 11.89
CA ASP A 794 -2.77 -9.79 11.40
C ASP A 794 -2.48 -8.45 10.69
N TYR A 795 -3.51 -7.64 10.38
CA TYR A 795 -3.41 -6.39 9.59
C TYR A 795 -2.57 -5.29 10.26
N MET A 796 -2.28 -5.42 11.56
CA MET A 796 -1.39 -4.56 12.33
C MET A 796 -0.05 -5.22 12.70
N SER A 797 0.25 -6.40 12.16
CA SER A 797 1.56 -7.04 12.33
C SER A 797 2.63 -6.33 11.50
N PRO A 798 3.75 -5.87 12.09
CA PRO A 798 4.78 -5.15 11.35
C PRO A 798 5.45 -5.91 10.19
N ASP A 799 5.37 -7.24 10.15
CA ASP A 799 5.85 -8.04 9.01
C ASP A 799 4.93 -7.93 7.77
N HIS A 800 3.74 -7.35 7.94
CA HIS A 800 2.75 -7.12 6.88
C HIS A 800 2.45 -5.63 6.61
N ILE A 801 2.94 -4.72 7.45
CA ILE A 801 2.82 -3.27 7.23
C ILE A 801 3.87 -2.80 6.21
N GLU A 802 3.41 -2.31 5.06
CA GLU A 802 4.28 -1.63 4.09
C GLU A 802 4.70 -0.25 4.62
N ASN A 803 5.93 0.17 4.30
CA ASN A 803 6.52 1.42 4.80
C ASN A 803 5.80 2.68 4.31
N SER A 804 5.01 2.58 3.23
CA SER A 804 4.40 3.68 2.48
C SER A 804 3.15 3.25 1.71
N VAL A 805 2.21 4.17 1.46
CA VAL A 805 1.04 3.94 0.59
C VAL A 805 1.51 3.75 -0.86
N ALA A 806 1.39 2.54 -1.39
CA ALA A 806 1.97 2.14 -2.69
C ALA A 806 1.07 1.24 -3.55
N ILE A 807 -0.14 0.96 -3.09
CA ILE A 807 -1.21 0.22 -3.77
C ILE A 807 -2.54 0.93 -3.54
#